data_AF-A0A818VYC7-F1
#
_entry.id   AF-A0A818VYC7-F1
#
_cell.length_a   1.000
_cell.length_b   1.000
_cell.length_c   1.000
_cell.angle_alpha   90.00
_cell.angle_beta   90.00
_cell.angle_gamma   90.00
#
_symmetry.space_group_name_H-M   'P 1'
#
loop_
_entity.id
_entity.type
_entity.pdbx_description
1 polymer ?
#
loop_
_entity_poly.entity_id
_entity_poly.type
_entity_poly.pdbx_seq_one_letter_code
_entity_poly.pdbx_strand_id
1 'polypeptide(L)'
;MLGSVVLFLSTIHAFYLPGLAPNVFCRKAVEDSKCKTKVEVFVNRLDSVESVLPYEYSYFDFCTINDEPSPVENLGQVLFGERIRPSPYKFDFLKNDDCHLVCTKRFSSSDALRQKMLKRLMKGMVLNYQQHWIIDNMPVTLCYRNTENQEFCSRGFPIGCYVTKSGHSKESCNIRDGKNDTFYVFNHLDFEITYHSGQGETWGSAFGEDGGRIIAAKVQVNSLNSEKCDRSAEPLMFQSTAKDVEIPFTYSLKFVKNNDIRWASRWDYILKSLPQTRIQWFSILNSLVIVLFLSGMVAMILLRTLHKDIARYNQMVDADDAQEEFGWKLVHGDVFRPPQRGMLLSVLIGNGTQIAIMSLITLIFACLGFLSPASRGALMTCAIVCYVLLGTPAGYTSARLYKMFGGEKWKKNVVMTAVACPGVIFGIFFILNIVLWANGSSAAIPFTTFIALLALWFCVSTPLVFIGAYLGFKRPVSENPVRTNQIPRQVPEQTLYTKPLPGILMGGILPFGCIFIQLFFILNSIWAHQYYYFFGFLLVVYVILIITCSETTILLCYFHLCAEDYNWWWRSFLTSGFTAVYFFLYCVYYFATKLEISDGTSTFLYFGYTLMLTFILFLFTGTIGFLACFWFVRIIYSVIKVD
;
A
#
# COMPACT_ATOMS: atom_id res chain seq x y z
N MET A 1 -38.11 -3.55 25.52
CA MET A 1 -36.74 -3.04 25.31
C MET A 1 -36.17 -3.35 23.90
N LEU A 2 -36.98 -3.47 22.84
CA LEU A 2 -36.48 -3.54 21.45
C LEU A 2 -36.83 -2.30 20.60
N GLY A 3 -37.72 -1.42 21.06
CA GLY A 3 -38.13 -0.23 20.32
C GLY A 3 -37.17 0.96 20.40
N SER A 4 -36.34 1.07 21.43
CA SER A 4 -35.45 2.24 21.64
C SER A 4 -34.14 2.19 20.84
N VAL A 5 -33.79 1.06 20.22
CA VAL A 5 -32.56 0.93 19.41
C VAL A 5 -32.77 1.43 17.97
N VAL A 6 -34.01 1.48 17.49
CA VAL A 6 -34.33 1.88 16.10
C VAL A 6 -34.40 3.40 15.92
N LEU A 7 -34.62 4.17 17.00
CA LEU A 7 -34.72 5.65 16.94
C LEU A 7 -33.36 6.38 16.88
N PHE A 8 -32.23 5.69 17.03
CA PHE A 8 -30.89 6.27 16.85
C PHE A 8 -30.35 6.17 15.40
N LEU A 9 -31.13 5.63 14.46
CA LEU A 9 -30.71 5.40 13.06
C LEU A 9 -31.10 6.53 12.07
N SER A 10 -31.79 7.59 12.51
CA SER A 10 -32.37 8.59 11.60
C SER A 10 -31.63 9.94 11.53
N THR A 11 -30.32 9.96 11.77
CA THR A 11 -29.47 11.07 11.33
C THR A 11 -28.39 10.55 10.38
N ILE A 12 -28.82 9.91 9.27
CA ILE A 12 -27.92 9.67 8.14
C ILE A 12 -27.73 11.02 7.45
N HIS A 13 -26.72 11.76 7.87
CA HIS A 13 -26.14 12.77 7.00
C HIS A 13 -25.56 12.00 5.82
N ALA A 14 -26.07 12.25 4.61
CA ALA A 14 -25.52 11.68 3.40
C ALA A 14 -24.04 12.11 3.30
N PHE A 15 -23.14 11.17 3.57
CA PHE A 15 -21.71 11.41 3.50
C PHE A 15 -21.31 11.50 2.03
N TYR A 16 -20.90 12.68 1.59
CA TYR A 16 -20.35 12.87 0.26
C TYR A 16 -19.00 12.15 0.18
N LEU A 17 -18.93 11.09 -0.63
CA LEU A 17 -17.66 10.49 -1.01
C LEU A 17 -17.02 11.32 -2.12
N PRO A 18 -15.88 11.98 -1.87
CA PRO A 18 -15.20 12.78 -2.89
C PRO A 18 -14.82 11.93 -4.10
N GLY A 19 -15.15 12.42 -5.30
CA GLY A 19 -14.83 11.75 -6.56
C GLY A 19 -15.90 10.80 -7.12
N LEU A 20 -16.96 10.50 -6.36
CA LEU A 20 -18.09 9.68 -6.84
C LEU A 20 -19.21 10.50 -7.50
N ALA A 21 -19.37 11.77 -7.11
CA ALA A 21 -20.36 12.67 -7.70
C ALA A 21 -19.69 13.80 -8.50
N PRO A 22 -20.13 14.04 -9.74
CA PRO A 22 -19.53 15.03 -10.62
C PRO A 22 -19.82 16.46 -10.15
N ASN A 23 -18.79 17.31 -10.17
CA ASN A 23 -19.00 18.75 -10.12
C ASN A 23 -19.36 19.26 -11.52
N VAL A 24 -20.38 20.11 -11.61
CA VAL A 24 -20.71 20.83 -12.84
C VAL A 24 -20.21 22.25 -12.70
N PHE A 25 -19.55 22.75 -13.75
CA PHE A 25 -19.05 24.11 -13.81
C PHE A 25 -19.80 24.93 -14.87
N CYS A 26 -20.06 26.21 -14.60
CA CYS A 26 -20.84 27.09 -15.48
C CYS A 26 -20.24 28.49 -15.55
N ARG A 27 -20.47 29.21 -16.65
CA ARG A 27 -20.25 30.66 -16.73
C ARG A 27 -21.24 31.39 -15.81
N LYS A 28 -20.85 32.52 -15.21
CA LYS A 28 -21.64 33.25 -14.19
C LYS A 28 -23.14 33.35 -14.55
N ALA A 29 -23.97 32.96 -13.57
CA ALA A 29 -25.43 33.11 -13.48
C ALA A 29 -26.33 32.05 -14.16
N VAL A 30 -26.42 30.88 -13.52
CA VAL A 30 -27.72 30.20 -13.34
C VAL A 30 -27.84 29.93 -11.84
N GLU A 31 -28.76 30.63 -11.17
CA GLU A 31 -28.99 30.59 -9.71
C GLU A 31 -29.58 29.26 -9.20
N ASP A 32 -29.56 28.18 -9.99
CA ASP A 32 -29.94 26.85 -9.54
C ASP A 32 -28.75 26.11 -8.91
N SER A 33 -28.56 26.40 -7.62
CA SER A 33 -27.99 25.65 -6.47
C SER A 33 -26.95 24.50 -6.61
N LYS A 34 -26.44 24.13 -7.80
CA LYS A 34 -25.45 23.03 -7.97
C LYS A 34 -24.31 23.31 -8.95
N CYS A 35 -24.28 24.46 -9.63
CA CYS A 35 -23.20 24.77 -10.58
C CYS A 35 -22.12 25.68 -9.98
N LYS A 36 -20.85 25.28 -10.09
CA LYS A 36 -19.69 26.05 -9.59
C LYS A 36 -19.12 26.95 -10.68
N THR A 37 -18.92 28.23 -10.41
CA THR A 37 -18.37 29.16 -11.41
C THR A 37 -16.84 29.19 -11.41
N LYS A 38 -16.25 29.03 -10.22
CA LYS A 38 -14.81 29.02 -10.02
C LYS A 38 -14.30 27.59 -10.00
N VAL A 39 -13.22 27.36 -10.72
CA VAL A 39 -12.47 26.11 -10.68
C VAL A 39 -11.35 26.30 -9.66
N GLU A 40 -11.49 25.66 -8.50
CA GLU A 40 -10.49 25.70 -7.43
C GLU A 40 -9.27 24.85 -7.80
N VAL A 41 -8.08 25.41 -7.63
CA VAL A 41 -6.80 24.74 -7.86
C VAL A 41 -6.14 24.54 -6.52
N PHE A 42 -5.86 23.28 -6.20
CA PHE A 42 -5.16 22.91 -4.97
C PHE A 42 -3.74 22.44 -5.28
N VAL A 43 -2.81 22.77 -4.38
CA VAL A 43 -1.45 22.24 -4.39
C VAL A 43 -1.32 21.19 -3.30
N ASN A 44 -0.60 20.11 -3.60
CA ASN A 44 -0.24 19.09 -2.63
C ASN A 44 1.26 19.18 -2.30
N ARG A 45 1.76 18.23 -1.51
CA ARG A 45 3.18 18.04 -1.26
C ARG A 45 3.99 17.85 -2.55
N LEU A 46 5.28 18.11 -2.44
CA LEU A 46 6.28 17.78 -3.45
C LEU A 46 7.03 16.52 -3.01
N ASP A 47 7.29 15.63 -3.96
CA ASP A 47 8.07 14.41 -3.78
C ASP A 47 9.17 14.30 -4.84
N SER A 48 10.07 13.33 -4.66
CA SER A 48 11.22 13.10 -5.52
C SER A 48 11.50 11.60 -5.60
N VAL A 49 11.98 11.14 -6.75
CA VAL A 49 12.45 9.74 -6.93
C VAL A 49 13.80 9.51 -6.22
N GLU A 50 14.57 10.58 -5.97
CA GLU A 50 15.90 10.53 -5.37
C GLU A 50 15.87 10.73 -3.84
N SER A 51 14.73 11.16 -3.28
CA SER A 51 14.56 11.35 -1.85
C SER A 51 13.19 10.89 -1.36
N VAL A 52 13.19 10.11 -0.29
CA VAL A 52 11.97 9.61 0.38
C VAL A 52 11.26 10.71 1.17
N LEU A 53 11.87 11.88 1.32
CA LEU A 53 11.34 13.01 2.10
C LEU A 53 10.47 13.93 1.23
N PRO A 54 9.14 13.91 1.36
CA PRO A 54 8.30 14.91 0.75
C PRO A 54 8.30 16.20 1.57
N TYR A 55 8.08 17.33 0.89
CA TYR A 55 7.98 18.65 1.51
C TYR A 55 6.67 19.33 1.10
N GLU A 56 6.19 20.23 1.96
CA GLU A 56 5.01 21.03 1.67
C GLU A 56 5.34 22.12 0.64
N TYR A 57 4.33 22.58 -0.10
CA TYR A 57 4.49 23.61 -1.12
C TYR A 57 5.13 24.91 -0.59
N SER A 58 4.82 25.30 0.65
CA SER A 58 5.40 26.48 1.30
C SER A 58 6.90 26.36 1.61
N TYR A 59 7.45 25.14 1.68
CA TYR A 59 8.85 24.90 2.07
C TYR A 59 9.87 25.51 1.09
N PHE A 60 9.50 25.60 -0.19
CA PHE A 60 10.33 26.15 -1.27
C PHE A 60 10.03 27.63 -1.59
N ASP A 61 9.26 28.31 -0.75
CA ASP A 61 8.89 29.74 -0.89
C ASP A 61 8.10 30.08 -2.18
N PHE A 62 7.23 29.16 -2.63
CA PHE A 62 6.28 29.43 -3.70
C PHE A 62 5.17 30.41 -3.28
N CYS A 63 4.38 30.89 -4.24
CA CYS A 63 3.25 31.80 -3.99
C CYS A 63 2.12 31.08 -3.22
N THR A 64 1.75 31.54 -2.03
CA THR A 64 0.74 30.90 -1.17
C THR A 64 -0.39 31.87 -0.80
N ILE A 65 -1.58 31.34 -0.50
CA ILE A 65 -2.69 32.08 0.10
C ILE A 65 -2.88 31.55 1.53
N ASN A 66 -2.87 32.44 2.53
CA ASN A 66 -3.03 32.07 3.93
C ASN A 66 -4.49 32.19 4.44
N ASP A 67 -5.35 32.92 3.73
CA ASP A 67 -6.67 33.32 4.24
C ASP A 67 -7.82 32.34 3.88
N GLU A 68 -7.55 31.30 3.08
CA GLU A 68 -8.57 30.33 2.65
C GLU A 68 -8.48 29.01 3.45
N PRO A 69 -9.62 28.46 3.92
CA PRO A 69 -9.62 27.22 4.69
C PRO A 69 -9.12 26.04 3.84
N SER A 70 -8.19 25.26 4.37
CA SER A 70 -7.73 24.03 3.71
C SER A 70 -8.82 22.95 3.73
N PRO A 71 -8.92 22.12 2.69
CA PRO A 71 -9.87 21.01 2.66
C PRO A 71 -9.58 20.00 3.79
N VAL A 72 -10.62 19.36 4.31
CA VAL A 72 -10.51 18.38 5.39
C VAL A 72 -9.83 17.11 4.87
N GLU A 73 -8.74 16.71 5.52
CA GLU A 73 -7.99 15.49 5.20
C GLU A 73 -8.55 14.29 5.97
N ASN A 74 -8.66 13.13 5.31
CA ASN A 74 -8.96 11.89 6.02
C ASN A 74 -7.70 11.28 6.67
N LEU A 75 -7.88 10.33 7.60
CA LEU A 75 -6.78 9.71 8.34
C LEU A 75 -5.70 9.14 7.40
N GLY A 76 -6.10 8.45 6.33
CA GLY A 76 -5.17 7.88 5.37
C GLY A 76 -4.38 8.92 4.58
N GLN A 77 -4.98 10.06 4.23
CA GLN A 77 -4.28 11.18 3.59
C GLN A 77 -3.22 11.76 4.53
N VAL A 78 -3.56 11.94 5.81
CA VAL A 78 -2.61 12.41 6.82
C VAL A 78 -1.44 11.44 7.01
N LEU A 79 -1.72 10.13 7.07
CA LEU A 79 -0.70 9.09 7.22
C LEU A 79 0.19 8.94 6.00
N PHE A 80 -0.35 9.12 4.80
CA PHE A 80 0.47 9.18 3.61
C PHE A 80 1.23 10.48 3.48
N GLY A 81 0.97 11.50 4.32
CA GLY A 81 1.66 12.78 4.27
C GLY A 81 1.16 13.74 3.19
N GLU A 82 -0.06 13.54 2.69
CA GLU A 82 -0.73 14.52 1.83
C GLU A 82 -0.99 15.80 2.65
N ARG A 83 -0.77 16.95 2.01
CA ARG A 83 -0.99 18.28 2.57
C ARG A 83 -1.60 19.15 1.48
N ILE A 84 -2.93 19.19 1.43
CA ILE A 84 -3.65 19.89 0.36
C ILE A 84 -3.91 21.32 0.79
N ARG A 85 -3.37 22.28 0.04
CA ARG A 85 -3.51 23.71 0.31
C ARG A 85 -4.16 24.44 -0.87
N PRO A 86 -4.94 25.50 -0.62
CA PRO A 86 -5.42 26.37 -1.68
C PRO A 86 -4.24 27.06 -2.36
N SER A 87 -4.30 27.15 -3.68
CA SER A 87 -3.30 27.85 -4.48
C SER A 87 -3.77 29.25 -4.87
N PRO A 88 -2.85 30.18 -5.17
CA PRO A 88 -3.21 31.51 -5.66
C PRO A 88 -3.77 31.55 -7.09
N TYR A 89 -3.81 30.41 -7.78
CA TYR A 89 -4.28 30.28 -9.15
C TYR A 89 -5.80 30.21 -9.16
N LYS A 90 -6.45 31.23 -9.74
CA LYS A 90 -7.92 31.36 -9.78
C LYS A 90 -8.40 31.20 -11.21
N PHE A 91 -9.15 30.14 -11.46
CA PHE A 91 -9.67 29.84 -12.79
C PHE A 91 -11.18 30.11 -12.84
N ASP A 92 -11.59 31.00 -13.73
CA ASP A 92 -13.01 31.21 -14.06
C ASP A 92 -13.38 30.30 -15.23
N PHE A 93 -14.42 29.48 -15.08
CA PHE A 93 -14.81 28.52 -16.12
C PHE A 93 -15.14 29.22 -17.46
N LEU A 94 -14.61 28.68 -18.57
CA LEU A 94 -14.73 29.21 -19.94
C LEU A 94 -14.07 30.58 -20.19
N LYS A 95 -13.27 31.07 -19.25
CA LYS A 95 -12.46 32.28 -19.45
C LYS A 95 -11.02 31.88 -19.76
N ASN A 96 -10.61 32.08 -21.00
CA ASN A 96 -9.21 31.90 -21.39
C ASN A 96 -8.41 33.14 -20.99
N ASP A 97 -7.24 32.93 -20.40
CA ASP A 97 -6.31 33.99 -19.99
C ASP A 97 -4.94 33.66 -20.61
N ASP A 98 -4.40 34.54 -21.46
CA ASP A 98 -3.13 34.28 -22.16
C ASP A 98 -1.90 34.54 -21.29
N CYS A 99 -2.01 35.41 -20.29
CA CYS A 99 -0.95 35.68 -19.33
C CYS A 99 -1.51 36.34 -18.08
N HIS A 100 -1.31 35.70 -16.93
CA HIS A 100 -1.66 36.26 -15.63
C HIS A 100 -0.48 36.15 -14.65
N LEU A 101 -0.08 37.28 -14.06
CA LEU A 101 0.94 37.34 -13.02
C LEU A 101 0.35 36.94 -11.68
N VAL A 102 0.96 35.97 -11.00
CA VAL A 102 0.49 35.46 -9.70
C VAL A 102 1.22 36.16 -8.58
N CYS A 103 2.55 36.03 -8.54
CA CYS A 103 3.40 36.74 -7.60
C CYS A 103 4.85 36.78 -8.09
N THR A 104 5.61 37.77 -7.64
CA THR A 104 7.04 37.88 -7.94
C THR A 104 7.85 37.66 -6.66
N LYS A 105 8.75 36.67 -6.66
CA LYS A 105 9.62 36.34 -5.54
C LYS A 105 11.01 36.94 -5.75
N ARG A 106 11.46 37.76 -4.80
CA ARG A 106 12.76 38.43 -4.83
C ARG A 106 13.67 37.85 -3.76
N PHE A 107 14.73 37.16 -4.18
CA PHE A 107 15.79 36.69 -3.32
C PHE A 107 16.93 37.70 -3.36
N SER A 108 17.23 38.34 -2.22
CA SER A 108 18.34 39.29 -2.11
C SER A 108 19.43 38.74 -1.20
N SER A 109 20.67 39.08 -1.50
CA SER A 109 21.87 38.81 -0.71
C SER A 109 21.82 39.39 0.71
N SER A 110 21.02 40.43 0.94
CA SER A 110 20.84 41.08 2.24
C SER A 110 19.99 40.28 3.24
N ASP A 111 19.12 39.39 2.76
CA ASP A 111 18.21 38.61 3.59
C ASP A 111 18.68 37.15 3.71
N ALA A 112 19.27 36.83 4.86
CA ALA A 112 19.80 35.50 5.16
C ALA A 112 18.74 34.39 5.09
N LEU A 113 17.47 34.69 5.42
CA LEU A 113 16.38 33.72 5.38
C LEU A 113 16.01 33.41 3.92
N ARG A 114 15.84 34.43 3.08
CA ARG A 114 15.57 34.25 1.64
C ARG A 114 16.73 33.58 0.91
N GLN A 115 17.97 33.88 1.29
CA GLN A 115 19.16 33.15 0.80
C GLN A 115 19.08 31.64 1.14
N LYS A 116 18.64 31.29 2.35
CA LYS A 116 18.43 29.89 2.73
C LYS A 116 17.32 29.23 1.89
N MET A 117 16.24 29.96 1.59
CA MET A 117 15.16 29.48 0.72
C MET A 117 15.63 29.25 -0.72
N LEU A 118 16.42 30.18 -1.28
CA LEU A 118 16.99 30.02 -2.62
C LEU A 118 17.87 28.76 -2.70
N LYS A 119 18.73 28.53 -1.71
CA LYS A 119 19.54 27.30 -1.62
C LYS A 119 18.68 26.03 -1.53
N ARG A 120 17.55 26.08 -0.81
CA ARG A 120 16.58 24.96 -0.77
C ARG A 120 15.95 24.72 -2.13
N LEU A 121 15.52 25.77 -2.83
CA LEU A 121 14.96 25.68 -4.18
C LEU A 121 15.96 25.04 -5.15
N MET A 122 17.22 25.49 -5.11
CA MET A 122 18.31 24.90 -5.91
C MET A 122 18.53 23.43 -5.60
N LYS A 123 18.60 23.07 -4.30
CA LYS A 123 18.68 21.66 -3.88
C LYS A 123 17.47 20.86 -4.36
N GLY A 124 16.28 21.45 -4.34
CA GLY A 124 15.04 20.86 -4.83
C GLY A 124 15.10 20.54 -6.34
N MET A 125 15.68 21.43 -7.13
CA MET A 125 15.89 21.21 -8.57
C MET A 125 16.93 20.13 -8.85
N VAL A 126 18.03 20.07 -8.07
CA VAL A 126 19.04 19.00 -8.21
C VAL A 126 18.43 17.62 -7.94
N LEU A 127 17.62 17.51 -6.88
CA LEU A 127 16.93 16.28 -6.49
C LEU A 127 15.64 16.02 -7.30
N ASN A 128 15.37 16.78 -8.36
CA ASN A 128 14.21 16.59 -9.24
C ASN A 128 12.86 16.51 -8.49
N TYR A 129 12.63 17.41 -7.52
CA TYR A 129 11.35 17.47 -6.84
C TYR A 129 10.22 17.84 -7.81
N GLN A 130 9.12 17.09 -7.75
CA GLN A 130 7.93 17.26 -8.58
C GLN A 130 6.79 17.89 -7.79
N GLN A 131 6.06 18.77 -8.44
CA GLN A 131 4.85 19.41 -7.94
C GLN A 131 3.62 18.60 -8.32
N HIS A 132 2.76 18.33 -7.33
CA HIS A 132 1.48 17.64 -7.54
C HIS A 132 0.34 18.60 -7.29
N TRP A 133 -0.41 18.91 -8.34
CA TRP A 133 -1.53 19.84 -8.30
C TRP A 133 -2.84 19.09 -8.56
N ILE A 134 -3.94 19.62 -8.04
CA ILE A 134 -5.24 18.96 -8.06
C ILE A 134 -6.30 19.95 -8.54
N ILE A 135 -7.07 19.55 -9.57
CA ILE A 135 -8.22 20.27 -10.12
C ILE A 135 -9.40 19.30 -10.22
N ASP A 136 -10.54 19.65 -9.64
CA ASP A 136 -11.75 18.81 -9.64
C ASP A 136 -11.51 17.35 -9.20
N ASN A 137 -10.69 17.17 -8.16
CA ASN A 137 -10.25 15.89 -7.62
C ASN A 137 -9.40 15.02 -8.58
N MET A 138 -8.91 15.59 -9.70
CA MET A 138 -7.97 14.95 -10.62
C MET A 138 -6.58 15.59 -10.49
N PRO A 139 -5.50 14.80 -10.66
CA PRO A 139 -4.15 15.37 -10.72
C PRO A 139 -3.96 16.13 -12.03
N VAL A 140 -3.22 17.24 -11.96
CA VAL A 140 -2.75 17.96 -13.15
C VAL A 140 -1.58 17.19 -13.75
N THR A 141 -1.65 16.87 -15.03
CA THR A 141 -0.66 16.00 -15.67
C THR A 141 0.24 16.73 -16.67
N LEU A 142 1.52 16.40 -16.67
CA LEU A 142 2.48 16.80 -17.71
C LEU A 142 2.59 15.68 -18.74
N CYS A 143 2.10 15.92 -19.95
CA CYS A 143 2.12 14.95 -21.04
C CYS A 143 3.19 15.31 -22.07
N TYR A 144 4.00 14.32 -22.48
CA TYR A 144 4.97 14.45 -23.56
C TYR A 144 4.89 13.23 -24.47
N ARG A 145 5.29 13.39 -25.73
CA ARG A 145 5.34 12.30 -26.70
C ARG A 145 6.71 11.63 -26.64
N ASN A 146 6.71 10.32 -26.47
CA ASN A 146 7.94 9.52 -26.54
C ASN A 146 8.42 9.39 -28.00
N THR A 147 9.63 8.86 -28.19
CA THR A 147 10.22 8.56 -29.51
C THR A 147 9.35 7.65 -30.38
N GLU A 148 8.52 6.79 -29.77
CA GLU A 148 7.52 5.94 -30.45
C GLU A 148 6.19 6.67 -30.75
N ASN A 149 6.13 7.99 -30.61
CA ASN A 149 4.95 8.84 -30.77
C ASN A 149 3.76 8.49 -29.85
N GLN A 150 4.00 7.71 -28.79
CA GLN A 150 3.04 7.44 -27.73
C GLN A 150 3.04 8.60 -26.72
N GLU A 151 1.86 9.07 -26.32
CA GLU A 151 1.70 10.12 -25.31
C GLU A 151 1.85 9.51 -23.91
N PHE A 152 2.86 9.95 -23.16
CA PHE A 152 3.07 9.57 -21.77
C PHE A 152 2.75 10.77 -20.87
N CYS A 153 1.91 10.56 -19.85
CA CYS A 153 1.48 11.60 -18.93
C CYS A 153 1.98 11.31 -17.51
N SER A 154 2.83 12.18 -16.99
CA SER A 154 3.22 12.19 -15.57
C SER A 154 2.20 13.00 -14.74
N ARG A 155 2.03 12.63 -13.47
CA ARG A 155 1.05 13.25 -12.54
C ARG A 155 1.56 14.49 -11.82
N GLY A 156 2.85 14.75 -11.96
CA GLY A 156 3.51 15.92 -11.44
C GLY A 156 4.50 16.46 -12.47
N PHE A 157 4.89 17.69 -12.26
CA PHE A 157 5.88 18.36 -13.08
C PHE A 157 7.03 18.86 -12.19
N PRO A 158 8.28 18.81 -12.66
CA PRO A 158 9.43 19.25 -11.86
C PRO A 158 9.34 20.74 -11.49
N ILE A 159 9.98 21.13 -10.39
CA ILE A 159 10.14 22.55 -10.02
C ILE A 159 10.95 23.31 -11.08
N GLY A 160 11.92 22.64 -11.68
CA GLY A 160 12.87 23.23 -12.61
C GLY A 160 13.85 22.18 -13.09
N CYS A 161 14.87 22.64 -13.81
CA CYS A 161 15.95 21.82 -14.31
C CYS A 161 17.30 22.39 -13.87
N TYR A 162 18.26 21.49 -13.63
CA TYR A 162 19.66 21.83 -13.48
C TYR A 162 20.46 21.18 -14.61
N VAL A 163 21.22 22.00 -15.36
CA VAL A 163 22.15 21.52 -16.39
C VAL A 163 23.53 21.41 -15.76
N THR A 164 24.06 20.18 -15.69
CA THR A 164 25.35 19.92 -15.06
C THR A 164 26.51 20.55 -15.83
N LYS A 165 27.67 20.67 -15.19
CA LYS A 165 28.90 21.18 -15.81
C LYS A 165 29.35 20.39 -17.04
N SER A 166 28.99 19.10 -17.12
CA SER A 166 29.26 18.22 -18.26
C SER A 166 28.25 18.38 -19.41
N GLY A 167 27.28 19.29 -19.30
CA GLY A 167 26.24 19.53 -20.32
C GLY A 167 25.12 18.50 -20.32
N HIS A 168 25.13 17.52 -19.40
CA HIS A 168 24.03 16.59 -19.25
C HIS A 168 22.91 17.21 -18.40
N SER A 169 21.70 17.24 -18.96
CA SER A 169 20.47 17.57 -18.24
C SER A 169 19.66 16.30 -17.96
N LYS A 170 18.90 16.27 -16.87
CA LYS A 170 17.98 15.16 -16.56
C LYS A 170 16.78 15.18 -17.54
N GLU A 171 16.13 14.03 -17.74
CA GLU A 171 15.14 13.71 -18.81
C GLU A 171 13.85 14.58 -18.88
N SER A 172 13.77 15.73 -18.20
CA SER A 172 12.62 16.66 -18.26
C SER A 172 13.01 18.08 -18.67
N CYS A 173 14.24 18.28 -19.12
CA CYS A 173 14.81 19.59 -19.41
C CYS A 173 14.86 19.89 -20.91
N ASN A 174 13.71 20.17 -21.51
CA ASN A 174 13.62 20.58 -22.92
C ASN A 174 13.82 22.09 -23.06
N ILE A 175 15.01 22.58 -22.68
CA ILE A 175 15.35 23.99 -22.77
C ILE A 175 16.13 24.23 -24.06
N ARG A 176 15.67 25.21 -24.87
CA ARG A 176 16.39 25.66 -26.06
C ARG A 176 17.70 26.34 -25.62
N ASP A 177 18.83 25.88 -26.14
CA ASP A 177 20.18 26.42 -25.88
C ASP A 177 20.56 26.47 -24.38
N GLY A 178 20.49 25.31 -23.72
CA GLY A 178 20.93 25.15 -22.33
C GLY A 178 22.41 25.50 -22.13
N LYS A 179 22.70 26.44 -21.23
CA LYS A 179 24.06 26.78 -20.81
C LYS A 179 24.54 25.80 -19.73
N ASN A 180 25.84 25.57 -19.65
CA ASN A 180 26.41 24.67 -18.65
C ASN A 180 26.41 25.33 -17.25
N ASP A 181 26.17 24.53 -16.20
CA ASP A 181 26.15 24.94 -14.78
C ASP A 181 25.10 26.01 -14.43
N THR A 182 23.93 25.93 -15.06
CA THR A 182 22.81 26.84 -14.84
C THR A 182 21.56 26.12 -14.34
N PHE A 183 20.82 26.83 -13.49
CA PHE A 183 19.51 26.45 -13.01
C PHE A 183 18.44 27.18 -13.81
N TYR A 184 17.39 26.44 -14.16
CA TYR A 184 16.23 26.94 -14.85
C TYR A 184 14.98 26.61 -14.04
N VAL A 185 14.25 27.63 -13.61
CA VAL A 185 13.02 27.44 -12.83
C VAL A 185 11.83 27.47 -13.77
N PHE A 186 10.94 26.49 -13.63
CA PHE A 186 9.66 26.49 -14.34
C PHE A 186 8.67 27.40 -13.62
N ASN A 187 8.69 28.67 -14.01
CA ASN A 187 7.90 29.73 -13.41
C ASN A 187 6.63 30.07 -14.20
N HIS A 188 6.56 29.66 -15.47
CA HIS A 188 5.37 29.83 -16.31
C HIS A 188 4.69 28.48 -16.57
N LEU A 189 3.38 28.43 -16.29
CA LEU A 189 2.57 27.22 -16.44
C LEU A 189 1.45 27.46 -17.45
N ASP A 190 1.44 26.69 -18.53
CA ASP A 190 0.38 26.72 -19.54
C ASP A 190 -0.63 25.60 -19.23
N PHE A 191 -1.81 25.96 -18.74
CA PHE A 191 -2.89 25.03 -18.42
C PHE A 191 -3.81 24.81 -19.62
N GLU A 192 -4.04 23.55 -19.96
CA GLU A 192 -5.07 23.11 -20.89
C GLU A 192 -6.11 22.28 -20.14
N ILE A 193 -7.29 22.85 -19.91
CA ILE A 193 -8.40 22.17 -19.23
C ILE A 193 -9.40 21.71 -20.28
N THR A 194 -9.55 20.39 -20.40
CA THR A 194 -10.54 19.80 -21.30
C THR A 194 -11.84 19.55 -20.55
N TYR A 195 -12.97 19.92 -21.14
CA TYR A 195 -14.30 19.77 -20.54
C TYR A 195 -15.30 19.13 -21.51
N HIS A 196 -16.25 18.40 -20.93
CA HIS A 196 -17.40 17.81 -21.62
C HIS A 196 -18.62 18.70 -21.38
N SER A 197 -19.18 19.25 -22.46
CA SER A 197 -20.33 20.17 -22.40
C SER A 197 -21.65 19.50 -22.01
N GLY A 198 -21.76 18.18 -22.19
CA GLY A 198 -23.01 17.45 -21.93
C GLY A 198 -23.97 17.47 -23.13
N GLN A 199 -23.54 17.98 -24.29
CA GLN A 199 -24.31 17.94 -25.53
C GLN A 199 -24.65 16.48 -25.90
N GLY A 200 -25.96 16.16 -25.91
CA GLY A 200 -26.45 14.79 -26.17
C GLY A 200 -26.67 13.92 -24.93
N GLU A 201 -26.40 14.42 -23.72
CA GLU A 201 -26.66 13.70 -22.46
C GLU A 201 -27.76 14.40 -21.63
N THR A 202 -28.54 13.60 -20.88
CA THR A 202 -29.71 14.10 -20.13
C THR A 202 -29.36 15.20 -19.12
N TRP A 203 -28.16 15.14 -18.51
CA TRP A 203 -27.70 16.13 -17.55
C TRP A 203 -27.13 17.41 -18.18
N GLY A 204 -26.74 17.39 -19.46
CA GLY A 204 -26.23 18.56 -20.18
C GLY A 204 -27.34 19.48 -20.68
N SER A 205 -28.56 18.94 -20.83
CA SER A 205 -29.74 19.71 -21.26
C SER A 205 -30.09 20.89 -20.33
N ALA A 206 -29.71 20.81 -19.05
CA ALA A 206 -29.98 21.84 -18.04
C ALA A 206 -29.02 23.05 -18.08
N PHE A 207 -27.85 22.92 -18.72
CA PHE A 207 -26.78 23.93 -18.66
C PHE A 207 -26.33 24.44 -20.04
N GLY A 208 -26.80 23.84 -21.14
CA GLY A 208 -26.51 24.29 -22.50
C GLY A 208 -25.03 24.25 -22.86
N GLU A 209 -24.56 25.23 -23.64
CA GLU A 209 -23.14 25.38 -23.99
C GLU A 209 -22.30 26.09 -22.92
N ASP A 210 -22.97 26.72 -21.94
CA ASP A 210 -22.33 27.53 -20.90
C ASP A 210 -21.92 26.73 -19.66
N GLY A 211 -22.18 25.41 -19.67
CA GLY A 211 -21.83 24.49 -18.60
C GLY A 211 -21.07 23.26 -19.08
N GLY A 212 -20.34 22.64 -18.16
CA GLY A 212 -19.63 21.40 -18.46
C GLY A 212 -19.00 20.74 -17.24
N ARG A 213 -18.53 19.50 -17.46
CA ARG A 213 -17.75 18.74 -16.47
C ARG A 213 -16.30 18.63 -16.94
N ILE A 214 -15.36 18.83 -16.04
CA ILE A 214 -13.93 18.73 -16.36
C ILE A 214 -13.55 17.25 -16.54
N ILE A 215 -12.88 16.95 -17.65
CA ILE A 215 -12.45 15.60 -18.03
C ILE A 215 -10.92 15.43 -18.05
N ALA A 216 -10.15 16.50 -18.27
CA ALA A 216 -8.70 16.43 -18.19
C ALA A 216 -8.11 17.79 -17.79
N ALA A 217 -6.97 17.77 -17.10
CA ALA A 217 -6.17 18.93 -16.77
C ALA A 217 -4.72 18.65 -17.15
N LYS A 218 -4.25 19.23 -18.25
CA LYS A 218 -2.88 19.11 -18.73
C LYS A 218 -2.13 20.41 -18.44
N VAL A 219 -0.84 20.29 -18.12
CA VAL A 219 0.06 21.44 -17.95
C VAL A 219 1.29 21.29 -18.83
N GLN A 220 1.70 22.38 -19.47
CA GLN A 220 3.03 22.52 -20.05
C GLN A 220 3.83 23.48 -19.19
N VAL A 221 5.10 23.15 -18.97
CA VAL A 221 6.01 23.91 -18.12
C VAL A 221 7.01 24.67 -18.96
N ASN A 222 7.17 25.96 -18.69
CA ASN A 222 8.07 26.85 -19.38
C ASN A 222 8.85 27.71 -18.38
N SER A 223 10.04 28.16 -18.81
CA SER A 223 10.86 29.10 -18.03
C SER A 223 10.91 30.43 -18.77
N LEU A 224 10.40 31.51 -18.18
CA LEU A 224 10.28 32.83 -18.82
C LEU A 224 10.85 33.94 -17.93
N ASN A 225 11.74 34.77 -18.46
CA ASN A 225 12.25 35.95 -17.76
C ASN A 225 11.41 37.21 -18.07
N SER A 226 10.08 37.13 -17.90
CA SER A 226 9.17 38.25 -18.19
C SER A 226 7.89 38.14 -17.38
N GLU A 227 7.42 39.27 -16.82
CA GLU A 227 6.11 39.36 -16.17
C GLU A 227 4.94 39.34 -17.17
N LYS A 228 5.20 39.62 -18.45
CA LYS A 228 4.19 39.68 -19.52
C LYS A 228 4.09 38.38 -20.35
N CYS A 229 4.69 37.29 -19.88
CA CYS A 229 4.71 35.99 -20.55
C CYS A 229 5.19 36.02 -22.01
N ASP A 230 6.17 36.87 -22.33
CA ASP A 230 6.76 36.88 -23.68
C ASP A 230 7.56 35.61 -23.92
N ARG A 231 7.05 34.73 -24.80
CA ARG A 231 7.68 33.46 -25.15
C ARG A 231 8.96 33.61 -26.00
N SER A 232 9.21 34.81 -26.52
CA SER A 232 10.45 35.12 -27.25
C SER A 232 11.60 35.49 -26.31
N ALA A 233 11.32 35.76 -25.04
CA ALA A 233 12.33 36.12 -24.06
C ALA A 233 13.26 34.93 -23.75
N GLU A 234 14.51 35.23 -23.38
CA GLU A 234 15.42 34.21 -22.89
C GLU A 234 14.84 33.53 -21.64
N PRO A 235 15.06 32.20 -21.48
CA PRO A 235 14.57 31.48 -20.31
C PRO A 235 15.23 32.02 -19.04
N LEU A 236 14.47 32.04 -17.94
CA LEU A 236 14.98 32.49 -16.64
C LEU A 236 16.06 31.53 -16.15
N MET A 237 17.30 31.98 -16.21
CA MET A 237 18.47 31.19 -15.82
C MET A 237 19.29 31.91 -14.76
N PHE A 238 19.80 31.15 -13.80
CA PHE A 238 20.78 31.66 -12.84
C PHE A 238 21.87 30.63 -12.55
N GLN A 239 23.09 31.12 -12.34
CA GLN A 239 24.24 30.28 -12.04
C GLN A 239 24.18 29.76 -10.60
N SER A 240 24.94 28.70 -10.31
CA SER A 240 25.08 28.13 -8.96
C SER A 240 25.58 29.14 -7.90
N THR A 241 26.27 30.19 -8.33
CA THR A 241 26.80 31.26 -7.48
C THR A 241 25.87 32.47 -7.31
N ALA A 242 24.72 32.50 -7.99
CA ALA A 242 23.81 33.64 -7.98
C ALA A 242 23.26 33.89 -6.56
N LYS A 243 23.32 35.15 -6.12
CA LYS A 243 22.84 35.57 -4.79
C LYS A 243 21.59 36.43 -4.83
N ASP A 244 21.39 37.15 -5.92
CA ASP A 244 20.24 38.00 -6.16
C ASP A 244 19.48 37.43 -7.37
N VAL A 245 18.24 36.99 -7.15
CA VAL A 245 17.39 36.35 -8.18
C VAL A 245 15.96 36.83 -7.99
N GLU A 246 15.33 37.25 -9.09
CA GLU A 246 13.91 37.60 -9.14
C GLU A 246 13.16 36.58 -10.01
N ILE A 247 12.12 35.98 -9.46
CA ILE A 247 11.34 34.92 -10.12
C ILE A 247 9.87 35.35 -10.19
N PRO A 248 9.38 35.81 -11.36
CA PRO A 248 7.97 36.08 -11.57
C PRO A 248 7.22 34.77 -11.88
N PHE A 249 6.20 34.41 -11.09
CA PHE A 249 5.34 33.26 -11.37
C PHE A 249 4.13 33.69 -12.17
N THR A 250 3.91 33.07 -13.33
CA THR A 250 2.83 33.41 -14.27
C THR A 250 2.12 32.14 -14.76
N TYR A 251 0.91 32.29 -15.29
CA TYR A 251 0.22 31.20 -15.98
C TYR A 251 -0.57 31.67 -17.19
N SER A 252 -0.86 30.71 -18.07
CA SER A 252 -1.84 30.82 -19.16
C SER A 252 -2.90 29.74 -18.98
N LEU A 253 -4.14 30.02 -19.39
CA LEU A 253 -5.27 29.11 -19.23
C LEU A 253 -6.06 29.02 -20.52
N LYS A 254 -6.24 27.78 -21.01
CA LYS A 254 -7.04 27.46 -22.18
C LYS A 254 -8.05 26.36 -21.87
N PHE A 255 -9.32 26.64 -22.13
CA PHE A 255 -10.38 25.63 -22.08
C PHE A 255 -10.61 25.01 -23.47
N VAL A 256 -10.69 23.67 -23.53
CA VAL A 256 -10.91 22.92 -24.76
C VAL A 256 -12.15 22.03 -24.60
N LYS A 257 -13.13 22.18 -25.50
CA LYS A 257 -14.34 21.35 -25.53
C LYS A 257 -14.02 20.00 -26.16
N ASN A 258 -14.33 18.89 -25.48
CA ASN A 258 -14.27 17.54 -26.05
C ASN A 258 -15.43 16.70 -25.50
N ASN A 259 -16.32 16.28 -26.39
CA ASN A 259 -17.52 15.51 -26.05
C ASN A 259 -17.39 14.01 -26.35
N ASP A 260 -16.24 13.54 -26.87
CA ASP A 260 -16.03 12.12 -27.19
C ASP A 260 -15.76 11.28 -25.94
N ILE A 261 -15.23 11.93 -24.89
CA ILE A 261 -14.84 11.29 -23.64
C ILE A 261 -15.92 11.52 -22.59
N ARG A 262 -16.57 10.43 -22.16
CA ARG A 262 -17.52 10.49 -21.04
C ARG A 262 -16.79 10.87 -19.74
N TRP A 263 -17.49 11.59 -18.86
CA TRP A 263 -16.94 11.97 -17.56
C TRP A 263 -16.49 10.77 -16.72
N ALA A 264 -17.19 9.63 -16.81
CA ALA A 264 -16.83 8.41 -16.09
C ALA A 264 -15.45 7.84 -16.50
N SER A 265 -15.03 8.03 -17.76
CA SER A 265 -13.75 7.56 -18.31
C SER A 265 -12.62 8.60 -18.20
N ARG A 266 -12.81 9.68 -17.41
CA ARG A 266 -11.85 10.78 -17.34
C ARG A 266 -10.45 10.41 -16.82
N TRP A 267 -10.33 9.29 -16.11
CA TRP A 267 -9.03 8.79 -15.63
C TRP A 267 -8.27 7.96 -16.68
N ASP A 268 -8.90 7.57 -17.79
CA ASP A 268 -8.32 6.63 -18.75
C ASP A 268 -7.05 7.16 -19.41
N TYR A 269 -6.95 8.47 -19.66
CA TYR A 269 -5.75 9.04 -20.31
C TYR A 269 -4.51 8.92 -19.41
N ILE A 270 -4.69 9.01 -18.09
CA ILE A 270 -3.62 8.84 -17.09
C ILE A 270 -3.27 7.36 -16.93
N LEU A 271 -4.29 6.49 -16.98
CA LEU A 271 -4.11 5.05 -16.81
C LEU A 271 -3.51 4.37 -18.06
N LYS A 272 -3.81 4.87 -19.25
CA LYS A 272 -3.23 4.37 -20.52
C LYS A 272 -1.74 4.63 -20.64
N SER A 273 -1.24 5.69 -20.02
CA SER A 273 0.20 5.98 -19.98
C SER A 273 0.98 5.06 -19.03
N LEU A 274 0.33 4.20 -18.23
CA LEU A 274 1.03 3.19 -17.44
C LEU A 274 1.38 1.98 -18.33
N PRO A 275 2.67 1.70 -18.59
CA PRO A 275 3.03 0.49 -19.31
C PRO A 275 2.68 -0.74 -18.44
N GLN A 276 2.42 -1.86 -19.10
CA GLN A 276 2.54 -3.24 -18.55
C GLN A 276 1.29 -4.04 -18.12
N THR A 277 0.09 -3.80 -18.66
CA THR A 277 -1.03 -4.78 -18.53
C THR A 277 -0.63 -6.18 -19.00
N ARG A 278 0.11 -6.27 -20.11
CA ARG A 278 0.57 -7.54 -20.69
C ARG A 278 1.47 -8.34 -19.74
N ILE A 279 2.37 -7.66 -19.02
CA ILE A 279 3.33 -8.32 -18.11
C ILE A 279 2.64 -8.79 -16.84
N GLN A 280 1.61 -8.07 -16.37
CA GLN A 280 0.79 -8.52 -15.24
C GLN A 280 0.02 -9.82 -15.57
N TRP A 281 -0.60 -9.91 -16.75
CA TRP A 281 -1.24 -11.14 -17.20
C TRP A 281 -0.27 -12.31 -17.32
N PHE A 282 0.92 -12.06 -17.86
CA PHE A 282 1.99 -13.07 -17.94
C PHE A 282 2.40 -13.58 -16.56
N SER A 283 2.53 -12.68 -15.58
CA SER A 283 2.82 -13.04 -14.18
C SER A 283 1.75 -13.94 -13.57
N ILE A 284 0.48 -13.63 -13.79
CA ILE A 284 -0.63 -14.41 -13.23
C ILE A 284 -0.64 -15.81 -13.84
N LEU A 285 -0.47 -15.93 -15.16
CA LEU A 285 -0.40 -17.24 -15.83
C LEU A 285 0.76 -18.09 -15.28
N ASN A 286 1.95 -17.52 -15.15
CA ASN A 286 3.10 -18.24 -14.59
C ASN A 286 2.84 -18.69 -13.14
N SER A 287 2.25 -17.82 -12.32
CA SER A 287 1.94 -18.14 -10.93
C SER A 287 0.86 -19.22 -10.82
N LEU A 288 -0.13 -19.20 -11.70
CA LEU A 288 -1.20 -20.21 -11.76
C LEU A 288 -0.64 -21.59 -12.15
N VAL A 289 0.31 -21.65 -13.09
CA VAL A 289 1.01 -22.90 -13.45
C VAL A 289 1.75 -23.48 -12.25
N ILE A 290 2.46 -22.65 -11.48
CA ILE A 290 3.17 -23.08 -10.26
C ILE A 290 2.18 -23.65 -9.22
N VAL A 291 1.05 -22.98 -9.00
CA VAL A 291 0.02 -23.48 -8.08
C VAL A 291 -0.55 -24.81 -8.55
N LEU A 292 -0.96 -24.93 -9.82
CA LEU A 292 -1.52 -26.18 -10.34
C LEU A 292 -0.54 -27.35 -10.21
N PHE A 293 0.76 -27.11 -10.46
CA PHE A 293 1.80 -28.12 -10.27
C PHE A 293 1.94 -28.53 -8.79
N LEU A 294 1.95 -27.57 -7.87
CA LEU A 294 1.99 -27.83 -6.42
C LEU A 294 0.75 -28.57 -5.93
N SER A 295 -0.44 -28.12 -6.30
CA SER A 295 -1.70 -28.80 -6.00
C SER A 295 -1.69 -30.24 -6.54
N GLY A 296 -1.21 -30.44 -7.77
CA GLY A 296 -1.08 -31.76 -8.39
C GLY A 296 -0.11 -32.67 -7.63
N MET A 297 1.04 -32.14 -7.19
CA MET A 297 2.00 -32.90 -6.38
C MET A 297 1.43 -33.25 -5.00
N VAL A 298 0.80 -32.31 -4.30
CA VAL A 298 0.16 -32.57 -2.99
C VAL A 298 -0.97 -33.59 -3.15
N ALA A 299 -1.81 -33.46 -4.18
CA ALA A 299 -2.87 -34.43 -4.48
C ALA A 299 -2.29 -35.82 -4.79
N MET A 300 -1.22 -35.92 -5.58
CA MET A 300 -0.55 -37.18 -5.86
C MET A 300 0.01 -37.81 -4.58
N ILE A 301 0.63 -37.02 -3.69
CA ILE A 301 1.10 -37.50 -2.39
C ILE A 301 -0.09 -38.03 -1.58
N LEU A 302 -1.16 -37.25 -1.41
CA LEU A 302 -2.33 -37.67 -0.63
C LEU A 302 -2.97 -38.94 -1.21
N LEU A 303 -3.18 -39.00 -2.52
CA LEU A 303 -3.74 -40.17 -3.21
C LEU A 303 -2.82 -41.38 -3.10
N ARG A 304 -1.50 -41.21 -3.31
CA ARG A 304 -0.52 -42.29 -3.17
C ARG A 304 -0.47 -42.81 -1.74
N THR A 305 -0.58 -41.92 -0.75
CA THR A 305 -0.61 -42.29 0.67
C THR A 305 -1.88 -43.06 1.00
N LEU A 306 -3.04 -42.55 0.59
CA LEU A 306 -4.33 -43.20 0.78
C LEU A 306 -4.37 -44.57 0.09
N HIS A 307 -3.88 -44.66 -1.13
CA HIS A 307 -3.88 -45.91 -1.90
C HIS A 307 -2.91 -46.94 -1.32
N LYS A 308 -1.71 -46.51 -0.91
CA LYS A 308 -0.74 -47.37 -0.22
C LYS A 308 -1.27 -47.85 1.13
N ASP A 309 -1.98 -46.97 1.85
CA ASP A 309 -2.59 -47.30 3.14
C ASP A 309 -3.78 -48.26 2.99
N ILE A 310 -4.66 -48.08 2.00
CA ILE A 310 -5.78 -48.99 1.71
C ILE A 310 -5.26 -50.37 1.28
N ALA A 311 -4.30 -50.41 0.35
CA ALA A 311 -3.71 -51.65 -0.13
C ALA A 311 -3.03 -52.44 1.00
N ARG A 312 -2.34 -51.72 1.91
CA ARG A 312 -1.68 -52.33 3.07
C ARG A 312 -2.66 -52.76 4.16
N TYR A 313 -3.73 -51.99 4.41
CA TYR A 313 -4.80 -52.39 5.33
C TYR A 313 -5.44 -53.71 4.88
N ASN A 314 -5.74 -53.84 3.58
CA ASN A 314 -6.28 -55.09 3.03
C ASN A 314 -5.33 -56.27 3.15
N GLN A 315 -4.01 -56.04 3.13
CA GLN A 315 -2.99 -57.09 3.32
C GLN A 315 -2.81 -57.50 4.79
N MET A 316 -3.02 -56.58 5.73
CA MET A 316 -2.83 -56.84 7.17
C MET A 316 -4.05 -57.51 7.83
N VAL A 317 -5.25 -57.42 7.24
CA VAL A 317 -6.40 -58.23 7.68
C VAL A 317 -6.15 -59.74 7.51
N ASP A 318 -5.22 -60.13 6.63
CA ASP A 318 -4.84 -61.53 6.40
C ASP A 318 -3.68 -62.03 7.29
N ALA A 319 -3.02 -61.17 8.08
CA ALA A 319 -1.87 -61.53 8.91
C ALA A 319 -2.06 -61.06 10.37
N ASP A 320 -2.21 -62.02 11.28
CA ASP A 320 -2.52 -61.85 12.72
C ASP A 320 -1.35 -61.25 13.57
N ASP A 321 -0.48 -60.45 12.96
CA ASP A 321 0.71 -59.88 13.60
C ASP A 321 0.45 -58.47 14.17
N ALA A 322 0.98 -58.24 15.38
CA ALA A 322 0.88 -56.98 16.12
C ALA A 322 1.26 -55.76 15.25
N GLN A 323 0.36 -54.77 15.21
CA GLN A 323 0.47 -53.54 14.42
C GLN A 323 1.74 -52.73 14.77
N GLU A 324 2.84 -52.93 14.06
CA GLU A 324 3.91 -51.92 14.01
C GLU A 324 3.52 -50.82 13.03
N GLU A 325 2.95 -49.73 13.54
CA GLU A 325 2.65 -48.54 12.75
C GLU A 325 3.96 -47.89 12.24
N PHE A 326 4.08 -47.57 10.96
CA PHE A 326 5.29 -46.98 10.36
C PHE A 326 5.15 -45.48 10.05
N GLY A 327 6.22 -44.71 10.28
CA GLY A 327 6.37 -43.32 9.82
C GLY A 327 5.47 -42.34 10.58
N TRP A 328 4.63 -41.59 9.86
CA TRP A 328 3.77 -40.57 10.48
C TRP A 328 2.74 -41.14 11.45
N LYS A 329 2.19 -42.34 11.21
CA LYS A 329 1.21 -42.98 12.11
C LYS A 329 1.80 -43.28 13.48
N LEU A 330 3.07 -43.69 13.50
CA LEU A 330 3.81 -44.05 14.71
C LEU A 330 3.94 -42.88 15.71
N VAL A 331 3.79 -41.64 15.24
CA VAL A 331 3.94 -40.43 16.07
C VAL A 331 2.59 -39.94 16.61
N HIS A 332 1.49 -40.68 16.43
CA HIS A 332 0.15 -40.28 16.84
C HIS A 332 0.07 -39.84 18.32
N GLY A 333 0.86 -40.48 19.19
CA GLY A 333 0.93 -40.19 20.62
C GLY A 333 1.71 -38.93 21.01
N ASP A 334 2.43 -38.26 20.11
CA ASP A 334 3.25 -37.07 20.44
C ASP A 334 2.93 -35.83 19.59
N VAL A 335 2.19 -36.00 18.48
CA VAL A 335 1.88 -34.93 17.51
C VAL A 335 1.13 -33.74 18.12
N PHE A 336 0.25 -33.97 19.08
CA PHE A 336 -0.57 -32.93 19.71
C PHE A 336 -0.01 -32.38 21.02
N ARG A 337 1.25 -32.69 21.34
CA ARG A 337 1.92 -32.15 22.52
C ARG A 337 1.97 -30.62 22.45
N PRO A 338 1.72 -29.89 23.55
CA PRO A 338 1.75 -28.43 23.53
C PRO A 338 3.12 -27.91 23.08
N PRO A 339 3.16 -26.91 22.19
CA PRO A 339 4.41 -26.38 21.68
C PRO A 339 5.21 -25.65 22.76
N GLN A 340 6.53 -25.69 22.63
CA GLN A 340 7.43 -24.82 23.40
C GLN A 340 7.00 -23.36 23.22
N ARG A 341 6.90 -22.56 24.29
CA ARG A 341 6.43 -21.16 24.21
C ARG A 341 5.08 -20.96 23.50
N GLY A 342 4.11 -21.86 23.72
CA GLY A 342 2.79 -21.80 23.07
C GLY A 342 2.01 -20.48 23.23
N MET A 343 2.28 -19.69 24.28
CA MET A 343 1.73 -18.33 24.43
C MET A 343 2.12 -17.44 23.25
N LEU A 344 3.42 -17.35 22.92
CA LEU A 344 3.90 -16.50 21.83
C LEU A 344 3.32 -16.94 20.49
N LEU A 345 3.30 -18.25 20.23
CA LEU A 345 2.75 -18.80 19.00
C LEU A 345 1.26 -18.42 18.84
N SER A 346 0.47 -18.60 19.90
CA SER A 346 -0.97 -18.25 19.88
C SER A 346 -1.21 -16.75 19.69
N VAL A 347 -0.33 -15.89 20.21
CA VAL A 347 -0.38 -14.42 20.03
C VAL A 347 -0.07 -14.04 18.57
N LEU A 348 0.97 -14.64 17.98
CA LEU A 348 1.36 -14.36 16.59
C LEU A 348 0.29 -14.81 15.60
N ILE A 349 -0.28 -16.00 15.80
CA ILE A 349 -1.37 -16.54 14.96
C ILE A 349 -2.63 -15.70 15.11
N GLY A 350 -2.95 -15.23 16.32
CA GLY A 350 -4.06 -14.30 16.57
C GLY A 350 -3.93 -13.03 15.73
N ASN A 351 -2.79 -12.37 15.84
CA ASN A 351 -2.51 -11.14 15.09
C ASN A 351 -2.49 -11.36 13.58
N GLY A 352 -1.87 -12.45 13.10
CA GLY A 352 -1.87 -12.77 11.67
C GLY A 352 -3.25 -13.14 11.13
N THR A 353 -4.14 -13.72 11.95
CA THR A 353 -5.55 -13.97 11.55
C THR A 353 -6.28 -12.65 11.32
N GLN A 354 -6.10 -11.69 12.24
CA GLN A 354 -6.66 -10.35 12.10
C GLN A 354 -6.15 -9.64 10.84
N ILE A 355 -4.83 -9.72 10.58
CA ILE A 355 -4.23 -9.17 9.36
C ILE A 355 -4.83 -9.83 8.12
N ALA A 356 -4.93 -11.16 8.08
CA ALA A 356 -5.46 -11.90 6.93
C ALA A 356 -6.93 -11.57 6.61
N ILE A 357 -7.78 -11.44 7.63
CA ILE A 357 -9.19 -11.06 7.43
C ILE A 357 -9.29 -9.59 7.00
N MET A 358 -8.47 -8.71 7.60
CA MET A 358 -8.42 -7.29 7.25
C MET A 358 -7.96 -7.07 5.80
N SER A 359 -6.90 -7.76 5.35
CA SER A 359 -6.43 -7.66 3.97
C SER A 359 -7.45 -8.20 2.99
N LEU A 360 -8.11 -9.32 3.29
CA LEU A 360 -9.17 -9.87 2.43
C LEU A 360 -10.34 -8.90 2.27
N ILE A 361 -10.87 -8.36 3.37
CA ILE A 361 -12.00 -7.41 3.33
C ILE A 361 -11.63 -6.13 2.59
N THR A 362 -10.43 -5.58 2.84
CA THR A 362 -9.94 -4.39 2.16
C THR A 362 -9.80 -4.62 0.66
N LEU A 363 -9.26 -5.78 0.24
CA LEU A 363 -9.13 -6.13 -1.18
C LEU A 363 -10.48 -6.35 -1.87
N ILE A 364 -11.48 -6.91 -1.18
CA ILE A 364 -12.84 -7.04 -1.71
C ILE A 364 -13.45 -5.66 -1.97
N PHE A 365 -13.38 -4.74 -1.00
CA PHE A 365 -13.86 -3.36 -1.20
C PHE A 365 -13.09 -2.62 -2.30
N ALA A 366 -11.79 -2.87 -2.44
CA ALA A 366 -11.00 -2.32 -3.53
C ALA A 366 -11.42 -2.90 -4.89
N CYS A 367 -11.69 -4.21 -4.98
CA CYS A 367 -12.14 -4.87 -6.20
C CYS A 367 -13.53 -4.42 -6.64
N LEU A 368 -14.43 -4.10 -5.70
CA LEU A 368 -15.75 -3.53 -5.98
C LEU A 368 -15.69 -2.06 -6.45
N GLY A 369 -14.50 -1.44 -6.46
CA GLY A 369 -14.29 -0.07 -6.94
C GLY A 369 -14.55 1.02 -5.90
N PHE A 370 -14.95 0.66 -4.67
CA PHE A 370 -15.20 1.64 -3.59
C PHE A 370 -13.93 2.32 -3.09
N LEU A 371 -12.76 1.69 -3.26
CA LEU A 371 -11.45 2.23 -2.87
C LEU A 371 -10.61 2.65 -4.09
N SER A 372 -11.26 3.20 -5.12
CA SER A 372 -10.57 3.64 -6.33
C SER A 372 -9.49 4.70 -6.01
N PRO A 373 -8.43 4.82 -6.83
CA PRO A 373 -7.38 5.83 -6.63
C PRO A 373 -7.89 7.27 -6.67
N ALA A 374 -9.11 7.49 -7.19
CA ALA A 374 -9.80 8.78 -7.15
C ALA A 374 -10.19 9.21 -5.72
N SER A 375 -10.32 8.26 -4.80
CA SER A 375 -10.58 8.50 -3.37
C SER A 375 -9.26 8.49 -2.58
N ARG A 376 -8.60 9.65 -2.54
CA ARG A 376 -7.28 9.81 -1.87
C ARG A 376 -7.32 9.35 -0.42
N GLY A 377 -6.33 8.54 -0.01
CA GLY A 377 -6.20 8.03 1.35
C GLY A 377 -7.30 7.04 1.82
N ALA A 378 -8.30 6.73 0.99
CA ALA A 378 -9.42 5.87 1.39
C ALA A 378 -8.98 4.42 1.67
N LEU A 379 -8.07 3.88 0.85
CA LEU A 379 -7.55 2.51 1.02
C LEU A 379 -6.89 2.32 2.39
N MET A 380 -6.00 3.25 2.78
CA MET A 380 -5.32 3.19 4.08
C MET A 380 -6.29 3.41 5.24
N THR A 381 -7.20 4.37 5.11
CA THR A 381 -8.25 4.61 6.13
C THR A 381 -9.10 3.35 6.34
N CYS A 382 -9.53 2.72 5.25
CA CYS A 382 -10.30 1.48 5.27
C CYS A 382 -9.51 0.34 5.92
N ALA A 383 -8.23 0.16 5.56
CA ALA A 383 -7.37 -0.86 6.14
C ALA A 383 -7.22 -0.70 7.67
N ILE A 384 -6.99 0.53 8.16
CA ILE A 384 -6.84 0.81 9.60
C ILE A 384 -8.16 0.62 10.34
N VAL A 385 -9.26 1.12 9.80
CA VAL A 385 -10.59 0.94 10.41
C VAL A 385 -10.96 -0.53 10.46
N CYS A 386 -10.76 -1.27 9.36
CA CYS A 386 -10.98 -2.72 9.33
C CYS A 386 -10.08 -3.43 10.33
N TYR A 387 -8.80 -3.07 10.42
CA TYR A 387 -7.88 -3.65 11.40
C TYR A 387 -8.40 -3.46 12.84
N VAL A 388 -8.79 -2.24 13.21
CA VAL A 388 -9.30 -1.92 14.55
C VAL A 388 -10.60 -2.67 14.88
N LEU A 389 -11.52 -2.76 13.92
CA LEU A 389 -12.80 -3.47 14.09
C LEU A 389 -12.64 -5.00 14.11
N LEU A 390 -11.56 -5.54 13.54
CA LEU A 390 -11.29 -6.98 13.48
C LEU A 390 -10.42 -7.48 14.66
N GLY A 391 -10.38 -6.73 15.77
CA GLY A 391 -9.74 -7.20 17.01
C GLY A 391 -10.36 -8.49 17.57
N THR A 392 -11.68 -8.69 17.36
CA THR A 392 -12.43 -9.86 17.87
C THR A 392 -11.89 -11.20 17.31
N PRO A 393 -11.72 -11.38 15.97
CA PRO A 393 -11.05 -12.56 15.42
C PRO A 393 -9.68 -12.86 16.02
N ALA A 394 -8.85 -11.83 16.23
CA ALA A 394 -7.50 -11.98 16.80
C ALA A 394 -7.53 -12.56 18.21
N GLY A 395 -8.38 -11.97 19.07
CA GLY A 395 -8.59 -12.45 20.44
C GLY A 395 -9.16 -13.87 20.46
N TYR A 396 -10.11 -14.17 19.59
CA TYR A 396 -10.78 -15.47 19.53
C TYR A 396 -9.83 -16.61 19.13
N THR A 397 -9.07 -16.46 18.04
CA THR A 397 -8.15 -17.51 17.57
C THR A 397 -6.98 -17.70 18.54
N SER A 398 -6.41 -16.61 19.07
CA SER A 398 -5.37 -16.67 20.09
C SER A 398 -5.83 -17.39 21.36
N ALA A 399 -7.00 -17.01 21.91
CA ALA A 399 -7.55 -17.63 23.11
C ALA A 399 -7.85 -19.11 22.92
N ARG A 400 -8.42 -19.49 21.77
CA ARG A 400 -8.79 -20.88 21.48
C ARG A 400 -7.56 -21.79 21.37
N LEU A 401 -6.51 -21.33 20.70
CA LEU A 401 -5.25 -22.07 20.59
C LEU A 401 -4.52 -22.13 21.94
N TYR A 402 -4.45 -21.02 22.68
CA TYR A 402 -3.79 -21.01 23.99
C TYR A 402 -4.50 -21.93 25.00
N LYS A 403 -5.83 -21.94 24.99
CA LYS A 403 -6.64 -22.87 25.80
C LYS A 403 -6.40 -24.32 25.40
N MET A 404 -6.28 -24.60 24.10
CA MET A 404 -5.95 -25.94 23.59
C MET A 404 -4.57 -26.42 24.03
N PHE A 405 -3.60 -25.52 24.20
CA PHE A 405 -2.27 -25.86 24.72
C PHE A 405 -2.23 -26.07 26.25
N GLY A 406 -3.37 -26.01 26.95
CA GLY A 406 -3.43 -26.11 28.41
C GLY A 406 -3.01 -24.83 29.14
N GLY A 407 -3.06 -23.67 28.48
CA GLY A 407 -2.65 -22.40 29.05
C GLY A 407 -3.68 -21.79 30.02
N GLU A 408 -3.30 -21.61 31.28
CA GLU A 408 -4.18 -21.05 32.32
C GLU A 408 -4.15 -19.51 32.39
N LYS A 409 -3.03 -18.88 31.97
CA LYS A 409 -2.78 -17.43 32.10
C LYS A 409 -3.48 -16.62 31.00
N TRP A 410 -4.80 -16.76 30.91
CA TRP A 410 -5.61 -16.16 29.84
C TRP A 410 -5.47 -14.65 29.75
N LYS A 411 -5.50 -13.92 30.88
CA LYS A 411 -5.35 -12.45 30.91
C LYS A 411 -4.05 -11.98 30.24
N LYS A 412 -2.94 -12.66 30.54
CA LYS A 412 -1.63 -12.36 29.95
C LYS A 412 -1.63 -12.61 28.44
N ASN A 413 -2.25 -13.70 27.99
CA ASN A 413 -2.39 -13.99 26.57
C ASN A 413 -3.16 -12.89 25.84
N VAL A 414 -4.30 -12.44 26.39
CA VAL A 414 -5.12 -11.39 25.76
C VAL A 414 -4.37 -10.06 25.66
N VAL A 415 -3.72 -9.62 26.74
CA VAL A 415 -2.93 -8.37 26.73
C VAL A 415 -1.79 -8.46 25.72
N MET A 416 -1.09 -9.60 25.67
CA MET A 416 0.00 -9.81 24.72
C MET A 416 -0.51 -9.83 23.28
N THR A 417 -1.68 -10.42 23.01
CA THR A 417 -2.33 -10.37 21.69
C THR A 417 -2.69 -8.96 21.27
N ALA A 418 -3.26 -8.15 22.17
CA ALA A 418 -3.65 -6.78 21.87
C ALA A 418 -2.46 -5.82 21.65
N VAL A 419 -1.31 -6.10 22.28
CA VAL A 419 -0.16 -5.17 22.29
C VAL A 419 0.97 -5.58 21.34
N ALA A 420 1.19 -6.87 21.10
CA ALA A 420 2.40 -7.34 20.40
C ALA A 420 2.57 -6.78 18.98
N CYS A 421 1.57 -6.95 18.10
CA CYS A 421 1.68 -6.47 16.72
C CYS A 421 1.55 -4.94 16.62
N PRO A 422 0.50 -4.30 17.17
CA PRO A 422 0.38 -2.85 17.10
C PRO A 422 1.55 -2.12 17.79
N GLY A 423 2.07 -2.66 18.90
CA GLY A 423 3.18 -2.06 19.64
C GLY A 423 4.49 -2.07 18.86
N VAL A 424 4.81 -3.16 18.17
CA VAL A 424 6.00 -3.23 17.29
C VAL A 424 5.86 -2.25 16.12
N ILE A 425 4.71 -2.25 15.44
CA ILE A 425 4.43 -1.36 14.31
C ILE A 425 4.48 0.10 14.75
N PHE A 426 3.81 0.45 15.85
CA PHE A 426 3.78 1.81 16.39
C PHE A 426 5.15 2.26 16.86
N GLY A 427 5.95 1.37 17.48
CA GLY A 427 7.31 1.68 17.91
C GLY A 427 8.23 2.04 16.74
N ILE A 428 8.23 1.22 15.67
CA ILE A 428 9.00 1.53 14.45
C ILE A 428 8.50 2.83 13.84
N PHE A 429 7.17 2.96 13.69
CA PHE A 429 6.55 4.14 13.10
C PHE A 429 6.88 5.44 13.84
N PHE A 430 6.89 5.41 15.18
CA PHE A 430 7.24 6.54 16.02
C PHE A 430 8.70 6.97 15.82
N ILE A 431 9.64 6.02 15.74
CA ILE A 431 11.05 6.30 15.46
C ILE A 431 11.21 6.96 14.08
N LEU A 432 10.53 6.43 13.05
CA LEU A 432 10.56 7.02 11.71
C LEU A 432 9.97 8.43 11.70
N ASN A 433 8.93 8.68 12.50
CA ASN A 433 8.32 10.00 12.58
C ASN A 433 9.19 11.04 13.26
N ILE A 434 9.97 10.67 14.28
CA ILE A 434 10.96 11.57 14.90
C ILE A 434 11.95 12.05 13.84
N VAL A 435 12.41 11.16 12.95
CA VAL A 435 13.31 11.51 11.85
C VAL A 435 12.63 12.45 10.84
N LEU A 436 11.34 12.23 10.54
CA LEU A 436 10.57 13.12 9.68
C LEU A 436 10.38 14.52 10.27
N TRP A 437 10.09 14.63 11.58
CA TRP A 437 10.01 15.91 12.30
C TRP A 437 11.35 16.64 12.29
N ALA A 438 12.45 15.92 12.56
CA ALA A 438 13.80 16.52 12.56
C ALA A 438 14.18 17.15 11.21
N ASN A 439 13.66 16.60 10.10
CA ASN A 439 13.90 17.11 8.75
C ASN A 439 12.82 18.07 8.24
N GLY A 440 11.76 18.35 9.01
CA GLY A 440 10.66 19.23 8.58
C GLY A 440 9.88 18.70 7.37
N SER A 441 9.79 17.38 7.21
CA SER A 441 9.07 16.75 6.09
C SER A 441 7.56 16.90 6.23
N SER A 442 6.83 17.04 5.11
CA SER A 442 5.36 17.07 5.12
C SER A 442 4.72 15.72 5.46
N ALA A 443 5.48 14.62 5.30
CA ALA A 443 5.07 13.29 5.74
C ALA A 443 5.17 13.12 7.25
N ALA A 444 5.74 14.09 7.98
CA ALA A 444 5.69 14.06 9.42
C ALA A 444 4.25 14.17 9.89
N ILE A 445 3.90 13.31 10.84
CA ILE A 445 2.51 13.15 11.28
C ILE A 445 2.33 14.03 12.50
N PRO A 446 1.28 14.86 12.58
CA PRO A 446 1.12 15.74 13.72
C PRO A 446 0.88 14.94 15.01
N PHE A 447 1.27 15.52 16.15
CA PHE A 447 1.11 14.88 17.45
C PHE A 447 -0.35 14.49 17.75
N THR A 448 -1.31 15.30 17.29
CA THR A 448 -2.75 15.03 17.44
C THR A 448 -3.17 13.70 16.81
N THR A 449 -2.65 13.37 15.63
CA THR A 449 -2.98 12.09 14.97
C THR A 449 -2.31 10.90 15.65
N PHE A 450 -1.15 11.08 16.30
CA PHE A 450 -0.61 10.03 17.17
C PHE A 450 -1.55 9.71 18.33
N ILE A 451 -2.06 10.75 19.00
CA ILE A 451 -3.05 10.56 20.08
C ILE A 451 -4.31 9.87 19.54
N ALA A 452 -4.79 10.26 18.35
CA ALA A 452 -5.95 9.62 17.73
C ALA A 452 -5.71 8.13 17.43
N LEU A 453 -4.54 7.76 16.90
CA LEU A 453 -4.17 6.35 16.67
C LEU A 453 -4.06 5.57 17.98
N LEU A 454 -3.44 6.15 19.02
CA LEU A 454 -3.37 5.54 20.35
C LEU A 454 -4.76 5.35 20.96
N ALA A 455 -5.66 6.31 20.81
CA ALA A 455 -7.05 6.20 21.25
C ALA A 455 -7.79 5.10 20.49
N LEU A 456 -7.64 4.99 19.17
CA LEU A 456 -8.23 3.88 18.40
C LEU A 456 -7.67 2.51 18.83
N TRP A 457 -6.39 2.44 19.16
CA TRP A 457 -5.75 1.20 19.62
C TRP A 457 -6.21 0.79 21.03
N PHE A 458 -6.18 1.69 22.01
CA PHE A 458 -6.51 1.35 23.40
C PHE A 458 -8.01 1.39 23.70
N CYS A 459 -8.78 2.32 23.11
CA CYS A 459 -10.21 2.46 23.41
C CYS A 459 -11.11 1.57 22.55
N VAL A 460 -10.66 1.14 21.38
CA VAL A 460 -11.48 0.32 20.46
C VAL A 460 -10.86 -1.06 20.23
N SER A 461 -9.67 -1.13 19.64
CA SER A 461 -9.07 -2.43 19.26
C SER A 461 -8.83 -3.34 20.47
N THR A 462 -8.26 -2.79 21.54
CA THR A 462 -7.94 -3.58 22.75
C THR A 462 -9.20 -4.20 23.39
N PRO A 463 -10.27 -3.45 23.71
CA PRO A 463 -11.52 -4.05 24.19
C PRO A 463 -12.12 -5.11 23.27
N LEU A 464 -12.07 -4.91 21.95
CA LEU A 464 -12.55 -5.90 20.97
C LEU A 464 -11.75 -7.20 21.04
N VAL A 465 -10.42 -7.13 21.20
CA VAL A 465 -9.58 -8.32 21.43
C VAL A 465 -9.97 -9.03 22.73
N PHE A 466 -10.28 -8.29 23.81
CA PHE A 466 -10.78 -8.87 25.06
C PHE A 466 -12.12 -9.59 24.87
N ILE A 467 -13.06 -9.00 24.14
CA ILE A 467 -14.35 -9.62 23.82
C ILE A 467 -14.14 -10.92 23.03
N GLY A 468 -13.32 -10.87 21.97
CA GLY A 468 -13.00 -12.04 21.17
C GLY A 468 -12.36 -13.16 21.98
N ALA A 469 -11.40 -12.81 22.84
CA ALA A 469 -10.74 -13.77 23.71
C ALA A 469 -11.69 -14.36 24.76
N TYR A 470 -12.55 -13.54 25.37
CA TYR A 470 -13.57 -14.02 26.30
C TYR A 470 -14.50 -15.05 25.65
N LEU A 471 -14.96 -14.77 24.42
CA LEU A 471 -15.74 -15.73 23.63
C LEU A 471 -14.96 -17.01 23.32
N GLY A 472 -13.66 -16.89 23.03
CA GLY A 472 -12.76 -18.02 22.80
C GLY A 472 -12.58 -18.91 24.03
N PHE A 473 -12.36 -18.32 25.21
CA PHE A 473 -12.21 -19.07 26.47
C PHE A 473 -13.53 -19.67 26.98
N LYS A 474 -14.67 -19.08 26.66
CA LYS A 474 -15.98 -19.63 27.04
C LYS A 474 -16.34 -20.90 26.28
N ARG A 475 -15.81 -21.08 25.06
CA ARG A 475 -16.01 -22.32 24.28
C ARG A 475 -15.27 -23.50 24.93
N PRO A 476 -15.79 -24.73 24.82
CA PRO A 476 -15.11 -25.92 25.34
C PRO A 476 -13.71 -26.06 24.70
N VAL A 477 -12.80 -26.72 25.42
CA VAL A 477 -11.47 -27.03 24.89
C VAL A 477 -11.66 -27.83 23.60
N SER A 478 -10.93 -27.47 22.54
CA SER A 478 -10.94 -28.27 21.33
C SER A 478 -10.23 -29.58 21.61
N GLU A 479 -10.97 -30.68 21.64
CA GLU A 479 -10.39 -32.02 21.83
C GLU A 479 -9.50 -32.39 20.64
N ASN A 480 -8.35 -32.97 20.97
CA ASN A 480 -7.44 -33.54 19.98
C ASN A 480 -7.96 -34.90 19.56
N PRO A 481 -7.80 -35.28 18.28
CA PRO A 481 -8.29 -36.57 17.79
C PRO A 481 -7.60 -37.76 18.48
N VAL A 482 -6.38 -37.56 18.99
CA VAL A 482 -5.58 -38.62 19.62
C VAL A 482 -5.05 -38.11 20.97
N ARG A 483 -4.97 -39.01 21.96
CA ARG A 483 -4.38 -38.74 23.28
C ARG A 483 -2.87 -38.73 23.19
N THR A 484 -2.24 -37.85 23.96
CA THR A 484 -0.77 -37.77 24.00
C THR A 484 -0.18 -38.69 25.05
N ASN A 485 0.93 -39.35 24.73
CA ASN A 485 1.72 -40.17 25.65
C ASN A 485 2.40 -39.31 26.72
N GLN A 486 2.61 -39.89 27.91
CA GLN A 486 3.25 -39.17 29.02
C GLN A 486 4.73 -38.88 28.73
N ILE A 487 5.44 -39.85 28.17
CA ILE A 487 6.87 -39.75 27.85
C ILE A 487 7.04 -39.40 26.38
N PRO A 488 7.78 -38.33 26.04
CA PRO A 488 8.03 -37.98 24.65
C PRO A 488 8.96 -39.01 23.98
N ARG A 489 8.61 -39.45 22.77
CA ARG A 489 9.47 -40.29 21.95
C ARG A 489 10.73 -39.51 21.51
N GLN A 490 11.84 -40.24 21.41
CA GLN A 490 13.08 -39.69 20.84
C GLN A 490 12.96 -39.55 19.31
N VAL A 491 13.25 -38.36 18.80
CA VAL A 491 13.24 -38.08 17.36
C VAL A 491 14.51 -38.67 16.73
N PRO A 492 14.40 -39.48 15.65
CA PRO A 492 15.57 -40.04 14.98
C PRO A 492 16.38 -38.96 14.25
N GLU A 493 17.64 -39.28 13.91
CA GLU A 493 18.51 -38.36 13.19
C GLU A 493 17.93 -37.99 11.82
N GLN A 494 17.79 -36.69 11.59
CA GLN A 494 17.17 -36.12 10.39
C GLN A 494 18.20 -35.93 9.27
N THR A 495 17.81 -36.25 8.04
CA THR A 495 18.57 -35.94 6.82
C THR A 495 18.70 -34.42 6.63
N LEU A 496 19.65 -33.96 5.80
CA LEU A 496 19.93 -32.52 5.63
C LEU A 496 18.67 -31.69 5.31
N TYR A 497 17.81 -32.18 4.42
CA TYR A 497 16.59 -31.48 4.01
C TYR A 497 15.45 -31.51 5.04
N THR A 498 15.46 -32.48 5.97
CA THR A 498 14.44 -32.62 7.02
C THR A 498 14.84 -31.89 8.32
N LYS A 499 16.08 -31.41 8.41
CA LYS A 499 16.53 -30.48 9.46
C LYS A 499 15.73 -29.17 9.42
N PRO A 500 15.55 -28.50 10.58
CA PRO A 500 14.67 -27.35 10.70
C PRO A 500 15.09 -26.16 9.81
N LEU A 501 16.37 -25.82 9.76
CA LEU A 501 16.85 -24.65 9.02
C LEU A 501 16.69 -24.82 7.49
N PRO A 502 17.21 -25.88 6.85
CA PRO A 502 17.05 -26.06 5.40
C PRO A 502 15.58 -26.20 4.97
N GLY A 503 14.75 -26.87 5.77
CA GLY A 503 13.31 -27.02 5.48
C GLY A 503 12.55 -25.69 5.50
N ILE A 504 12.84 -24.82 6.47
CA ILE A 504 12.23 -23.48 6.57
C ILE A 504 12.65 -22.59 5.38
N LEU A 505 13.94 -22.62 5.01
CA LEU A 505 14.45 -21.86 3.87
C LEU A 505 13.76 -22.30 2.57
N MET A 506 13.73 -23.61 2.31
CA MET A 506 13.16 -24.16 1.07
C MET A 506 11.66 -23.86 0.93
N GLY A 507 10.90 -23.90 2.03
CA GLY A 507 9.45 -23.67 1.98
C GLY A 507 9.06 -22.23 1.62
N GLY A 508 9.89 -21.25 1.96
CA GLY A 508 9.60 -19.83 1.70
C GLY A 508 9.81 -19.39 0.24
N ILE A 509 10.58 -20.17 -0.56
CA ILE A 509 10.98 -19.81 -1.93
C ILE A 509 9.79 -19.84 -2.88
N LEU A 510 8.95 -20.89 -2.79
CA LEU A 510 7.84 -21.08 -3.73
C LEU A 510 6.76 -20.00 -3.59
N PRO A 511 6.27 -19.66 -2.38
CA PRO A 511 5.30 -18.57 -2.25
C PRO A 511 5.89 -17.21 -2.68
N PHE A 512 7.18 -16.98 -2.44
CA PHE A 512 7.87 -15.78 -2.94
C PHE A 512 7.91 -15.73 -4.48
N GLY A 513 8.23 -16.85 -5.13
CA GLY A 513 8.24 -16.98 -6.59
C GLY A 513 6.88 -16.72 -7.23
N CYS A 514 5.78 -17.00 -6.55
CA CYS A 514 4.43 -16.70 -7.04
C CYS A 514 4.05 -15.21 -6.95
N ILE A 515 4.75 -14.40 -6.16
CA ILE A 515 4.38 -12.99 -5.93
C ILE A 515 5.43 -11.98 -6.37
N PHE A 516 6.66 -12.40 -6.72
CA PHE A 516 7.78 -11.46 -6.93
C PHE A 516 7.50 -10.40 -8.01
N ILE A 517 6.87 -10.76 -9.13
CA ILE A 517 6.53 -9.80 -10.20
C ILE A 517 5.48 -8.81 -9.70
N GLN A 518 4.49 -9.28 -8.93
CA GLN A 518 3.46 -8.40 -8.39
C GLN A 518 4.03 -7.44 -7.34
N LEU A 519 4.99 -7.92 -6.53
CA LEU A 519 5.72 -7.09 -5.57
C LEU A 519 6.52 -5.99 -6.26
N PHE A 520 7.13 -6.25 -7.43
CA PHE A 520 7.79 -5.21 -8.22
C PHE A 520 6.86 -4.04 -8.55
N PHE A 521 5.65 -4.33 -9.03
CA PHE A 521 4.65 -3.29 -9.34
C PHE A 521 4.17 -2.55 -8.09
N ILE A 522 4.02 -3.25 -6.96
CA ILE A 522 3.65 -2.63 -5.68
C ILE A 522 4.76 -1.69 -5.20
N LEU A 523 6.03 -2.13 -5.27
CA LEU A 523 7.19 -1.30 -4.89
C LEU A 523 7.32 -0.07 -5.80
N ASN A 524 7.16 -0.22 -7.11
CA ASN A 524 7.12 0.94 -8.02
C ASN A 524 5.97 1.89 -7.68
N SER A 525 4.79 1.38 -7.31
CA SER A 525 3.66 2.24 -6.95
C SER A 525 3.95 3.06 -5.68
N ILE A 526 4.54 2.42 -4.65
CA ILE A 526 4.84 3.06 -3.37
C ILE A 526 6.01 4.05 -3.49
N TRP A 527 7.11 3.63 -4.13
CA TRP A 527 8.38 4.37 -4.12
C TRP A 527 8.65 5.21 -5.38
N ALA A 528 8.16 4.79 -6.55
CA ALA A 528 8.29 5.56 -7.79
C ALA A 528 7.06 6.41 -8.09
N HIS A 529 6.16 6.57 -7.11
CA HIS A 529 4.96 7.40 -7.19
C HIS A 529 4.17 7.15 -8.48
N GLN A 530 3.71 5.91 -8.68
CA GLN A 530 2.80 5.53 -9.77
C GLN A 530 1.48 5.00 -9.18
N TYR A 531 0.34 5.22 -9.83
CA TYR A 531 -0.92 4.63 -9.37
C TYR A 531 -0.94 3.13 -9.67
N TYR A 532 -1.23 2.33 -8.65
CA TYR A 532 -1.63 0.95 -8.84
C TYR A 532 -3.16 0.88 -8.99
N TYR A 533 -3.64 0.59 -10.20
CA TYR A 533 -5.09 0.53 -10.51
C TYR A 533 -5.66 -0.89 -10.55
N PHE A 534 -4.80 -1.90 -10.63
CA PHE A 534 -5.22 -3.28 -10.88
C PHE A 534 -5.59 -4.08 -9.62
N PHE A 535 -6.53 -3.56 -8.82
CA PHE A 535 -6.95 -4.21 -7.58
C PHE A 535 -7.55 -5.61 -7.78
N GLY A 536 -8.20 -5.87 -8.92
CA GLY A 536 -8.69 -7.21 -9.27
C GLY A 536 -7.55 -8.22 -9.42
N PHE A 537 -6.44 -7.85 -10.07
CA PHE A 537 -5.25 -8.71 -10.16
C PHE A 537 -4.62 -8.94 -8.79
N LEU A 538 -4.56 -7.91 -7.95
CA LEU A 538 -4.05 -8.04 -6.58
C LEU A 538 -4.86 -9.05 -5.75
N LEU A 539 -6.19 -9.09 -5.90
CA LEU A 539 -7.05 -10.08 -5.23
C LEU A 539 -6.74 -11.50 -5.72
N VAL A 540 -6.55 -11.71 -7.03
CA VAL A 540 -6.19 -13.04 -7.58
C VAL A 540 -4.82 -13.50 -7.06
N VAL A 541 -3.82 -12.61 -7.07
CA VAL A 541 -2.48 -12.91 -6.53
C VAL A 541 -2.53 -13.18 -5.02
N TYR A 542 -3.39 -12.47 -4.29
CA TYR A 542 -3.61 -12.73 -2.86
C TYR A 542 -4.17 -14.13 -2.59
N VAL A 543 -5.13 -14.60 -3.40
CA VAL A 543 -5.66 -15.96 -3.29
C VAL A 543 -4.60 -17.01 -3.64
N ILE A 544 -3.82 -16.77 -4.71
CA ILE A 544 -2.69 -17.62 -5.10
C ILE A 544 -1.67 -17.73 -3.95
N LEU A 545 -1.36 -16.62 -3.28
CA LEU A 545 -0.45 -16.61 -2.14
C LEU A 545 -0.98 -17.45 -0.97
N ILE A 546 -2.29 -17.36 -0.66
CA ILE A 546 -2.90 -18.19 0.40
C ILE A 546 -2.76 -19.69 0.08
N ILE A 547 -3.09 -20.08 -1.15
CA ILE A 547 -3.05 -21.49 -1.58
C ILE A 547 -1.61 -22.00 -1.55
N THR A 548 -0.66 -21.26 -2.13
CA THR A 548 0.75 -21.68 -2.18
C THR A 548 1.39 -21.74 -0.79
N CYS A 549 1.12 -20.79 0.10
CA CYS A 549 1.56 -20.88 1.50
C CYS A 549 0.97 -22.11 2.21
N SER A 550 -0.29 -22.45 1.94
CA SER A 550 -0.96 -23.60 2.55
C SER A 550 -0.38 -24.92 2.03
N GLU A 551 -0.20 -25.07 0.72
CA GLU A 551 0.30 -26.30 0.10
C GLU A 551 1.76 -26.60 0.45
N THR A 552 2.62 -25.58 0.37
CA THR A 552 4.05 -25.74 0.70
C THR A 552 4.26 -26.14 2.16
N THR A 553 3.49 -25.55 3.07
CA THR A 553 3.56 -25.90 4.48
C THR A 553 2.97 -27.27 4.78
N ILE A 554 1.85 -27.66 4.17
CA ILE A 554 1.27 -29.01 4.31
C ILE A 554 2.27 -30.07 3.81
N LEU A 555 2.88 -29.84 2.65
CA LEU A 555 3.84 -30.78 2.05
C LEU A 555 5.07 -30.99 2.93
N LEU A 556 5.68 -29.90 3.42
CA LEU A 556 6.83 -30.01 4.31
C LEU A 556 6.44 -30.58 5.68
N CYS A 557 5.29 -30.19 6.23
CA CYS A 557 4.69 -30.74 7.45
C CYS A 557 4.53 -32.27 7.32
N TYR A 558 4.03 -32.76 6.18
CA TYR A 558 3.88 -34.18 5.90
C TYR A 558 5.22 -34.93 5.81
N PHE A 559 6.22 -34.36 5.12
CA PHE A 559 7.56 -34.98 5.06
C PHE A 559 8.25 -35.04 6.42
N HIS A 560 8.06 -34.03 7.28
CA HIS A 560 8.57 -34.06 8.65
C HIS A 560 7.91 -35.15 9.50
N LEU A 561 6.59 -35.30 9.40
CA LEU A 561 5.87 -36.38 10.08
C LEU A 561 6.30 -37.76 9.58
N CYS A 562 6.54 -37.91 8.27
CA CYS A 562 7.08 -39.16 7.72
C CYS A 562 8.50 -39.48 8.20
N ALA A 563 9.27 -38.45 8.59
CA ALA A 563 10.59 -38.59 9.21
C ALA A 563 10.54 -38.73 10.74
N GLU A 564 9.36 -39.04 11.30
CA GLU A 564 9.10 -39.24 12.73
C GLU A 564 9.36 -38.01 13.62
N ASP A 565 9.37 -36.80 13.05
CA ASP A 565 9.51 -35.56 13.81
C ASP A 565 8.15 -34.90 14.05
N TYR A 566 7.68 -34.93 15.32
CA TYR A 566 6.42 -34.31 15.74
C TYR A 566 6.51 -32.81 16.02
N ASN A 567 7.69 -32.17 15.90
CA ASN A 567 7.85 -30.75 16.25
C ASN A 567 7.40 -29.78 15.14
N TRP A 568 6.18 -29.97 14.64
CA TRP A 568 5.64 -29.25 13.48
C TRP A 568 5.08 -27.86 13.81
N TRP A 569 4.71 -27.58 15.06
CA TRP A 569 4.02 -26.33 15.47
C TRP A 569 4.74 -25.05 15.04
N TRP A 570 5.99 -24.85 15.47
CA TRP A 570 6.77 -23.66 15.08
C TRP A 570 7.29 -23.75 13.66
N ARG A 571 7.60 -24.97 13.20
CA ARG A 571 8.12 -25.17 11.84
C ARG A 571 7.11 -24.75 10.80
N SER A 572 5.84 -25.18 10.91
CA SER A 572 4.77 -24.80 9.98
C SER A 572 4.58 -23.28 9.88
N PHE A 573 4.61 -22.57 11.01
CA PHE A 573 4.55 -21.11 11.05
C PHE A 573 5.78 -20.47 10.39
N LEU A 574 6.99 -20.94 10.71
CA LEU A 574 8.23 -20.36 10.18
C LEU A 574 8.45 -20.66 8.70
N THR A 575 8.06 -21.84 8.21
CA THR A 575 8.23 -22.27 6.82
C THR A 575 7.53 -21.33 5.83
N SER A 576 6.28 -20.96 6.10
CA SER A 576 5.54 -19.97 5.30
C SER A 576 5.91 -18.53 5.68
N GLY A 577 6.22 -18.27 6.95
CA GLY A 577 6.70 -16.96 7.42
C GLY A 577 7.99 -16.53 6.72
N PHE A 578 8.87 -17.47 6.37
CA PHE A 578 10.17 -17.19 5.77
C PHE A 578 10.09 -16.50 4.39
N THR A 579 8.94 -16.60 3.71
CA THR A 579 8.63 -15.79 2.50
C THR A 579 8.85 -14.29 2.73
N ALA A 580 8.61 -13.78 3.95
CA ALA A 580 8.85 -12.38 4.28
C ALA A 580 10.34 -12.00 4.28
N VAL A 581 11.24 -12.94 4.61
CA VAL A 581 12.69 -12.71 4.55
C VAL A 581 13.14 -12.61 3.10
N TYR A 582 12.63 -13.45 2.21
CA TYR A 582 12.89 -13.31 0.77
C TYR A 582 12.38 -11.99 0.23
N PHE A 583 11.20 -11.53 0.68
CA PHE A 583 10.71 -10.20 0.36
C PHE A 583 11.65 -9.08 0.84
N PHE A 584 12.17 -9.18 2.06
CA PHE A 584 13.14 -8.19 2.58
C PHE A 584 14.43 -8.16 1.74
N LEU A 585 14.98 -9.32 1.38
CA LEU A 585 16.15 -9.41 0.49
C LEU A 585 15.86 -8.82 -0.89
N TYR A 586 14.65 -9.04 -1.41
CA TYR A 586 14.20 -8.43 -2.66
C TYR A 586 14.10 -6.90 -2.55
N CYS A 587 13.64 -6.36 -1.43
CA CYS A 587 13.64 -4.91 -1.20
C CYS A 587 15.06 -4.33 -1.10
N VAL A 588 16.03 -5.07 -0.56
CA VAL A 588 17.45 -4.67 -0.58
C VAL A 588 17.96 -4.64 -2.03
N TYR A 589 17.66 -5.67 -2.81
CA TYR A 589 18.03 -5.73 -4.23
C TYR A 589 17.38 -4.60 -5.05
N TYR A 590 16.09 -4.33 -4.80
CA TYR A 590 15.35 -3.25 -5.45
C TYR A 590 15.95 -1.87 -5.10
N PHE A 591 16.32 -1.66 -3.84
CA PHE A 591 17.02 -0.45 -3.41
C PHE A 591 18.34 -0.26 -4.14
N ALA A 592 19.15 -1.31 -4.29
CA ALA A 592 20.46 -1.21 -4.93
C ALA A 592 20.41 -1.05 -6.46
N THR A 593 19.34 -1.52 -7.13
CA THR A 593 19.29 -1.60 -8.61
C THR A 593 18.30 -0.67 -9.27
N LYS A 594 17.26 -0.21 -8.55
CA LYS A 594 16.16 0.58 -9.11
C LYS A 594 15.96 1.94 -8.47
N LEU A 595 16.34 2.11 -7.20
CA LEU A 595 16.16 3.38 -6.50
C LEU A 595 17.45 4.20 -6.56
N GLU A 596 17.32 5.45 -7.01
CA GLU A 596 18.42 6.43 -7.06
C GLU A 596 18.47 7.28 -5.78
N ILE A 597 18.25 6.65 -4.62
CA ILE A 597 18.24 7.37 -3.34
C ILE A 597 19.67 7.66 -2.92
N SER A 598 20.01 8.96 -2.83
CA SER A 598 21.36 9.41 -2.46
C SER A 598 21.52 9.77 -0.98
N ASP A 599 20.43 10.01 -0.26
CA ASP A 599 20.47 10.56 1.10
C ASP A 599 20.32 9.49 2.19
N GLY A 600 21.20 9.52 3.20
CA GLY A 600 21.23 8.52 4.28
C GLY A 600 19.96 8.49 5.14
N THR A 601 19.34 9.66 5.34
CA THR A 601 18.03 9.77 6.02
C THR A 601 16.94 9.03 5.23
N SER A 602 16.95 9.19 3.91
CA SER A 602 15.99 8.54 3.02
C SER A 602 16.18 7.02 3.00
N THR A 603 17.43 6.55 3.03
CA THR A 603 17.76 5.11 3.19
C THR A 603 17.21 4.54 4.50
N PHE A 604 17.39 5.25 5.63
CA PHE A 604 16.86 4.82 6.92
C PHE A 604 15.32 4.71 6.89
N LEU A 605 14.64 5.71 6.32
CA LEU A 605 13.19 5.69 6.18
C LEU A 605 12.70 4.53 5.30
N TYR A 606 13.36 4.29 4.17
CA TYR A 606 13.05 3.18 3.26
C TYR A 606 13.11 1.83 3.98
N PHE A 607 14.22 1.54 4.67
CA PHE A 607 14.39 0.28 5.39
C PHE A 607 13.45 0.17 6.60
N GLY A 608 13.14 1.27 7.27
CA GLY A 608 12.16 1.30 8.36
C GLY A 608 10.75 0.91 7.90
N TYR A 609 10.25 1.52 6.82
CA TYR A 609 8.95 1.17 6.26
C TYR A 609 8.93 -0.25 5.67
N THR A 610 10.03 -0.66 5.02
CA THR A 610 10.19 -2.03 4.52
C THR A 610 10.14 -3.05 5.64
N LEU A 611 10.79 -2.78 6.79
CA LEU A 611 10.76 -3.66 7.95
C LEU A 611 9.33 -3.83 8.50
N MET A 612 8.53 -2.75 8.53
CA MET A 612 7.12 -2.82 8.92
C MET A 612 6.32 -3.72 7.97
N LEU A 613 6.49 -3.56 6.65
CA LEU A 613 5.82 -4.38 5.63
C LEU A 613 6.22 -5.85 5.74
N THR A 614 7.52 -6.13 5.89
CA THR A 614 8.05 -7.48 6.09
C THR A 614 7.49 -8.13 7.36
N PHE A 615 7.37 -7.38 8.47
CA PHE A 615 6.81 -7.91 9.72
C PHE A 615 5.33 -8.29 9.56
N ILE A 616 4.53 -7.45 8.91
CA ILE A 616 3.11 -7.74 8.61
C ILE A 616 3.00 -8.97 7.71
N LEU A 617 3.83 -9.05 6.66
CA LEU A 617 3.85 -10.18 5.74
C LEU A 617 4.25 -11.49 6.45
N PHE A 618 5.22 -11.45 7.36
CA PHE A 618 5.66 -12.59 8.16
C PHE A 618 4.54 -13.16 9.03
N LEU A 619 3.79 -12.30 9.71
CA LEU A 619 2.64 -12.72 10.51
C LEU A 619 1.51 -13.29 9.64
N PHE A 620 1.26 -12.66 8.50
CA PHE A 620 0.24 -13.08 7.54
C PHE A 620 0.52 -14.46 6.96
N THR A 621 1.67 -14.64 6.28
CA THR A 621 2.01 -15.91 5.62
C THR A 621 2.20 -17.03 6.63
N GLY A 622 2.88 -16.73 7.76
CA GLY A 622 3.11 -17.70 8.85
C GLY A 622 1.81 -18.23 9.46
N THR A 623 0.81 -17.36 9.65
CA THR A 623 -0.50 -17.76 10.18
C THR A 623 -1.25 -18.66 9.21
N ILE A 624 -1.25 -18.34 7.91
CA ILE A 624 -1.94 -19.16 6.89
C ILE A 624 -1.34 -20.56 6.86
N GLY A 625 -0.01 -20.66 6.78
CA GLY A 625 0.65 -21.96 6.75
C GLY A 625 0.46 -22.77 8.04
N PHE A 626 0.48 -22.10 9.20
CA PHE A 626 0.17 -22.75 10.47
C PHE A 626 -1.27 -23.30 10.51
N LEU A 627 -2.27 -22.49 10.15
CA LEU A 627 -3.68 -22.91 10.20
C LEU A 627 -3.95 -24.04 9.20
N ALA A 628 -3.30 -24.02 8.04
CA ALA A 628 -3.38 -25.08 7.03
C ALA A 628 -2.79 -26.42 7.53
N CYS A 629 -1.54 -26.41 8.04
CA CYS A 629 -0.93 -27.63 8.62
C CYS A 629 -1.68 -28.07 9.89
N PHE A 630 -2.20 -27.16 10.72
CA PHE A 630 -3.05 -27.51 11.87
C PHE A 630 -4.33 -28.25 11.47
N TRP A 631 -5.02 -27.75 10.44
CA TRP A 631 -6.22 -28.40 9.91
C TRP A 631 -5.89 -29.77 9.28
N PHE A 632 -4.83 -29.84 8.48
CA PHE A 632 -4.34 -31.07 7.86
C PHE A 632 -3.99 -32.16 8.88
N VAL A 633 -3.19 -31.81 9.89
CA VAL A 633 -2.77 -32.75 10.96
C VAL A 633 -3.99 -33.26 11.73
N ARG A 634 -4.96 -32.39 12.07
CA ARG A 634 -6.17 -32.86 12.74
C ARG A 634 -6.97 -33.84 11.91
N ILE A 635 -7.08 -33.62 10.60
CA ILE A 635 -7.79 -34.53 9.70
C ILE A 635 -7.07 -35.88 9.62
N ILE A 636 -5.77 -35.86 9.30
CA ILE A 636 -5.03 -37.10 9.05
C ILE A 636 -5.00 -38.02 10.29
N TYR A 637 -4.89 -37.45 11.49
CA TYR A 637 -4.93 -38.21 12.75
C TYR A 637 -6.34 -38.51 13.26
N SER A 638 -7.39 -37.80 12.81
CA SER A 638 -8.78 -38.18 13.13
C SER A 638 -9.26 -39.43 12.39
N VAL A 639 -8.59 -39.78 11.30
CA VAL A 639 -8.89 -40.98 10.51
C VAL A 639 -8.22 -42.23 11.10
N ILE A 640 -7.18 -42.07 11.91
CA ILE A 640 -6.54 -43.20 12.59
C ILE A 640 -7.48 -43.67 13.71
N LYS A 641 -7.95 -44.92 13.62
CA LYS A 641 -8.63 -45.59 14.72
C LYS A 641 -7.57 -46.11 15.68
N VAL A 642 -7.26 -45.34 16.71
CA VAL A 642 -6.47 -45.79 17.86
C VAL A 642 -7.45 -45.87 19.02
N ASP A 643 -7.97 -47.08 19.28
CA ASP A 643 -8.82 -47.35 20.46
C ASP A 643 -7.97 -47.53 21.72
#